data_AF-A0AA47MUW1-F1
#
_entry.id   AF-A0AA47MUW1-F1
#
_cell.length_a   1.000
_cell.length_b   1.000
_cell.length_c   1.000
_cell.angle_alpha   90.00
_cell.angle_beta   90.00
_cell.angle_gamma   90.00
#
_symmetry.space_group_name_H-M   'P 1'
#
loop_
_entity.id
_entity.type
_entity.pdbx_description
1 polymer ?
#
loop_
_entity_poly.entity_id
_entity_poly.type
_entity_poly.pdbx_seq_one_letter_code
_entity_poly.pdbx_strand_id
1 'polypeptide(L)'
;MQHPSLDGEEAGTKQIVLCDDEVERSKTIVHLPEYYTEIPPVACNFKVLEVPETSVRSLTRGGIRQHIEAEHQWLANARKSAENKTAAAGALDVSWAAFHASRQTHVSRAMSPIALLPLFHESAHSVAMIKHSLDVIGKAVEHLNPGQTPVVTFDQPLYALAKQIQFKWPDIYGEGKLVVMFGGLHIEMAALKMLGSWLQGSGWVEALVEADIASSGTADSFLKAAHVTRSRRAHQITAAALNILQHRAHDKYCQTQRDGVPLHFEAWCQQRADNIPQFQYWSIVLELELLMLVFVHSLREASFSMYLDALTELAKWFHAMDHTHYARWIPVHLRDMAELPRKHPNIAQEFHAGNFTVQKSMRVFSSIAIDQAHEQMNACIKGDGGAVGLTDNPSALLRWMVAGPEVARLIQEFEFSVLEDFGNPFEEESKDLIVLHSKEIPGPSAVERVRNVKQTGEHQFEMYSMECLIERTKPVDNPITRNKVTVFGNATVRKLSKSKQQLVTMKQDMQLFSRLYIACQSRDGNLDEFFRHENQACPPALSDGCGGLYQGVKSDLLSCLEDVHSSYSDNSKVTCVIIDGAVTVQMLKPSAVKTFNEYAHDVFIPYLSRKHTSVTRLDLVWDRYLSESLKATTRAKRGKGVQRRVVGSAAIPQNWQNFLRVDSNKTELFTFLSQALLKWFDCVREDKQLVITDDVGVLSSPSLPDLSSISPCTHEEADTRMLLHVAHAVQNGHQKIIIQTVDTDVVVLAVAAVQGLNPDVELWLAFGTGKSFRYIAAHGISAALGPEKARALPLFHALTGCDTVSSFAGHGKKTAWAVWAVFPELTNALLQLSCAPHDIPQEVMITIARFVILLYDRTSTSTEIDQARKKLFTKRHNVQSIPPTQAALQEHVKRAVYQGGYVWGQMLVSTPELPSPCNWGWSKAEGHYEPFWTCLLDAGQSSFELVSCRCKKGCVKQCKCKKAALDCTALCFCEGNC
;
A
#
# COMPACT_ATOMS: atom_id res chain seq x y z
N MET A 1 -6.46 4.76 -48.50
CA MET A 1 -6.01 5.27 -49.82
C MET A 1 -5.89 6.78 -49.76
N GLN A 2 -4.64 7.25 -49.71
CA GLN A 2 -4.15 8.52 -50.25
C GLN A 2 -2.63 8.39 -50.18
N HIS A 3 -2.03 7.98 -51.30
CA HIS A 3 -0.57 7.96 -51.47
C HIS A 3 -0.08 9.38 -51.71
N PRO A 4 1.10 9.74 -51.20
CA PRO A 4 2.00 10.65 -51.86
C PRO A 4 3.03 9.83 -52.65
N SER A 5 2.90 9.79 -53.97
CA SER A 5 4.08 9.72 -54.84
C SER A 5 4.49 11.16 -55.14
N LEU A 6 5.77 11.49 -54.96
CA LEU A 6 6.39 12.62 -55.62
C LEU A 6 7.60 12.10 -56.37
N ASP A 7 7.45 12.02 -57.70
CA ASP A 7 8.49 12.45 -58.62
C ASP A 7 7.89 13.58 -59.45
N GLY A 8 8.43 14.79 -59.25
CA GLY A 8 8.17 15.99 -60.06
C GLY A 8 6.74 16.55 -59.94
N GLU A 9 6.48 17.85 -59.97
CA GLU A 9 7.28 18.98 -60.39
C GLU A 9 6.88 20.20 -59.53
N GLU A 10 7.48 21.34 -59.81
CA GLU A 10 7.14 22.65 -59.26
C GLU A 10 5.66 22.81 -58.86
N ALA A 11 5.48 23.38 -57.67
CA ALA A 11 4.23 23.61 -56.99
C ALA A 11 3.10 24.10 -57.90
N GLY A 12 2.03 23.31 -58.02
CA GLY A 12 0.78 23.80 -58.57
C GLY A 12 -0.27 22.73 -58.79
N THR A 13 -1.36 22.78 -58.01
CA THR A 13 -2.64 22.09 -58.21
C THR A 13 -2.70 20.58 -57.93
N LYS A 14 -3.25 20.24 -56.76
CA LYS A 14 -3.65 18.88 -56.36
C LYS A 14 -4.81 18.41 -57.27
N GLN A 15 -4.56 17.50 -58.21
CA GLN A 15 -5.63 16.73 -58.84
C GLN A 15 -5.91 15.46 -58.04
N ILE A 16 -7.15 15.35 -57.59
CA ILE A 16 -7.71 14.18 -56.90
C ILE A 16 -7.96 13.12 -57.98
N VAL A 17 -7.34 11.94 -57.85
CA VAL A 17 -7.78 10.77 -58.62
C VAL A 17 -9.08 10.29 -57.99
N LEU A 18 -10.19 10.73 -58.59
CA LEU A 18 -11.50 10.14 -58.37
C LEU A 18 -11.49 8.74 -58.96
N CYS A 19 -12.02 7.75 -58.24
CA CYS A 19 -12.40 6.48 -58.87
C CYS A 19 -13.32 6.77 -60.05
N ASP A 20 -13.14 5.98 -61.12
CA ASP A 20 -13.84 6.10 -62.39
C ASP A 20 -15.31 6.51 -62.25
N ASP A 21 -15.66 7.48 -63.10
CA ASP A 21 -16.95 8.12 -63.23
C ASP A 21 -18.05 7.11 -63.59
N GLU A 22 -18.64 6.42 -62.61
CA GLU A 22 -20.00 5.83 -62.75
C GLU A 22 -20.63 5.32 -61.43
N VAL A 23 -20.44 6.00 -60.30
CA VAL A 23 -21.21 5.70 -59.07
C VAL A 23 -22.07 6.89 -58.67
N GLU A 24 -23.39 6.69 -58.81
CA GLU A 24 -24.43 7.61 -58.38
C GLU A 24 -24.14 8.21 -56.99
N ARG A 25 -24.32 9.52 -56.87
CA ARG A 25 -24.21 10.28 -55.61
C ARG A 25 -25.31 9.83 -54.62
N SER A 26 -25.10 8.69 -53.98
CA SER A 26 -25.86 8.31 -52.81
C SER A 26 -25.32 9.02 -51.56
N LYS A 27 -26.23 9.58 -50.74
CA LYS A 27 -25.92 10.14 -49.42
C LYS A 27 -25.78 9.08 -48.33
N THR A 28 -25.82 7.79 -48.67
CA THR A 28 -25.62 6.68 -47.73
C THR A 28 -24.15 6.25 -47.69
N ILE A 29 -23.64 6.03 -46.49
CA ILE A 29 -22.33 5.41 -46.28
C ILE A 29 -22.39 3.99 -46.86
N VAL A 30 -21.49 3.69 -47.81
CA VAL A 30 -21.39 2.35 -48.41
C VAL A 30 -21.05 1.33 -47.33
N HIS A 31 -21.81 0.24 -47.25
CA HIS A 31 -21.52 -0.85 -46.31
C HIS A 31 -20.12 -1.43 -46.59
N LEU A 32 -19.38 -1.70 -45.53
CA LEU A 32 -18.08 -2.37 -45.66
C LEU A 32 -18.30 -3.78 -46.27
N PRO A 33 -17.39 -4.25 -47.15
CA PRO A 33 -17.52 -5.57 -47.75
C PRO A 33 -17.59 -6.69 -46.72
N GLU A 34 -18.34 -7.76 -47.02
CA GLU A 34 -18.48 -8.93 -46.13
C GLU A 34 -17.13 -9.53 -45.73
N TYR A 35 -16.16 -9.59 -46.67
CA TYR A 35 -14.81 -10.10 -46.37
C TYR A 35 -14.06 -9.27 -45.31
N TYR A 36 -14.48 -8.03 -45.06
CA TYR A 36 -13.92 -7.14 -44.04
C TYR A 36 -14.67 -7.28 -42.71
N THR A 37 -16.01 -7.40 -42.74
CA THR A 37 -16.87 -7.39 -41.55
C THR A 37 -17.12 -8.76 -40.94
N GLU A 38 -17.11 -9.83 -41.75
CA GLU A 38 -17.36 -11.19 -41.28
C GLU A 38 -16.06 -11.85 -40.79
N ILE A 39 -16.04 -12.27 -39.53
CA ILE A 39 -14.88 -12.91 -38.90
C ILE A 39 -15.12 -14.42 -38.83
N PRO A 40 -14.37 -15.24 -39.60
CA PRO A 40 -14.56 -16.68 -39.58
C PRO A 40 -14.21 -17.28 -38.21
N PRO A 41 -15.04 -18.18 -37.66
CA PRO A 41 -14.74 -18.82 -36.38
C PRO A 41 -13.50 -19.70 -36.49
N VAL A 42 -12.63 -19.62 -35.48
CA VAL A 42 -11.41 -20.45 -35.39
C VAL A 42 -11.54 -21.43 -34.25
N ALA A 43 -11.62 -22.72 -34.56
CA ALA A 43 -11.49 -23.80 -33.57
C ALA A 43 -10.00 -24.14 -33.40
N CYS A 44 -9.37 -23.77 -32.28
CA CYS A 44 -7.96 -24.10 -32.06
C CYS A 44 -7.61 -24.36 -30.58
N ASN A 45 -6.68 -25.30 -30.36
CA ASN A 45 -6.10 -25.66 -29.07
C ASN A 45 -4.58 -25.43 -29.14
N PHE A 46 -4.07 -24.46 -28.38
CA PHE A 46 -2.67 -24.00 -28.40
C PHE A 46 -1.73 -24.78 -27.46
N LYS A 47 -2.09 -26.01 -27.07
CA LYS A 47 -1.40 -26.76 -26.00
C LYS A 47 0.06 -27.15 -26.30
N VAL A 48 0.50 -27.14 -27.54
CA VAL A 48 1.91 -27.33 -27.93
C VAL A 48 2.18 -26.50 -29.19
N LEU A 49 3.15 -25.59 -29.11
CA LEU A 49 3.59 -24.76 -30.24
C LEU A 49 5.09 -24.96 -30.43
N GLU A 50 5.44 -25.56 -31.56
CA GLU A 50 6.84 -25.73 -31.95
C GLU A 50 7.37 -24.43 -32.53
N VAL A 51 8.50 -23.98 -31.98
CA VAL A 51 9.21 -22.81 -32.47
C VAL A 51 9.93 -23.16 -33.78
N PRO A 52 9.77 -22.38 -34.87
CA PRO A 52 10.46 -22.63 -36.13
C PRO A 52 11.98 -22.65 -36.02
N GLU A 53 12.64 -23.36 -36.94
CA GLU A 53 14.10 -23.39 -37.04
C GLU A 53 14.71 -22.01 -37.30
N THR A 54 15.88 -21.80 -36.70
CA THR A 54 16.63 -20.55 -36.77
C THR A 54 18.08 -20.83 -37.15
N SER A 55 18.68 -19.91 -37.90
CA SER A 55 20.12 -19.87 -38.19
C SER A 55 20.91 -19.07 -37.14
N VAL A 56 20.20 -18.35 -36.27
CA VAL A 56 20.78 -17.58 -35.16
C VAL A 56 21.44 -18.51 -34.13
N ARG A 57 22.72 -18.25 -33.84
CA ARG A 57 23.51 -19.01 -32.84
C ARG A 57 23.60 -18.32 -31.47
N SER A 58 23.38 -17.02 -31.41
CA SER A 58 23.33 -16.24 -30.16
C SER A 58 22.49 -14.98 -30.34
N LEU A 59 21.79 -14.59 -29.29
CA LEU A 59 21.03 -13.32 -29.20
C LEU A 59 21.80 -12.23 -28.42
N THR A 60 23.00 -12.53 -27.94
CA THR A 60 23.83 -11.55 -27.23
C THR A 60 24.37 -10.48 -28.18
N ARG A 61 24.39 -9.23 -27.71
CA ARG A 61 24.87 -8.06 -28.46
C ARG A 61 25.73 -7.18 -27.55
N GLY A 62 26.80 -6.60 -28.08
CA GLY A 62 27.80 -5.84 -27.29
C GLY A 62 27.76 -4.32 -27.47
N GLY A 63 26.88 -3.80 -28.33
CA GLY A 63 26.88 -2.37 -28.71
C GLY A 63 26.38 -1.41 -27.62
N ILE A 64 25.69 -1.92 -26.59
CA ILE A 64 25.00 -1.08 -25.61
C ILE A 64 25.91 -0.12 -24.84
N ARG A 65 27.15 -0.53 -24.55
CA ARG A 65 28.11 0.30 -23.79
C ARG A 65 28.40 1.61 -24.52
N GLN A 66 28.53 1.58 -25.85
CA GLN A 66 28.78 2.78 -26.65
C GLN A 66 27.58 3.74 -26.63
N HIS A 67 26.36 3.19 -26.63
CA HIS A 67 25.13 3.99 -26.58
C HIS A 67 24.92 4.62 -25.21
N ILE A 68 25.22 3.90 -24.11
CA ILE A 68 25.19 4.47 -22.75
C ILE A 68 26.21 5.59 -22.58
N GLU A 69 27.40 5.46 -23.16
CA GLU A 69 28.41 6.53 -23.16
C GLU A 69 27.90 7.83 -23.81
N ALA A 70 27.12 7.72 -24.90
CA ALA A 70 26.48 8.88 -25.51
C ALA A 70 25.48 9.57 -24.58
N GLU A 71 24.79 8.82 -23.72
CA GLU A 71 23.92 9.40 -22.69
C GLU A 71 24.73 10.05 -21.55
N HIS A 72 25.90 9.53 -21.20
CA HIS A 72 26.81 10.21 -20.26
C HIS A 72 27.32 11.55 -20.79
N GLN A 73 27.46 11.72 -22.11
CA GLN A 73 27.77 13.03 -22.70
C GLN A 73 26.65 14.04 -22.47
N TRP A 74 25.38 13.62 -22.53
CA TRP A 74 24.24 14.46 -22.15
C TRP A 74 24.28 14.80 -20.65
N LEU A 75 24.52 13.82 -19.79
CA LEU A 75 24.63 14.05 -18.35
C LEU A 75 25.76 15.03 -18.00
N ALA A 76 26.90 14.96 -18.70
CA ALA A 76 27.99 15.91 -18.56
C ALA A 76 27.59 17.34 -19.02
N ASN A 77 26.80 17.45 -20.09
CA ASN A 77 26.23 18.74 -20.53
C ASN A 77 25.26 19.31 -19.49
N ALA A 78 24.37 18.47 -18.94
CA ALA A 78 23.42 18.86 -17.89
C ALA A 78 24.14 19.32 -16.61
N ARG A 79 25.19 18.60 -16.18
CA ARG A 79 26.03 18.99 -15.03
C ARG A 79 26.68 20.36 -15.23
N LYS A 80 27.35 20.58 -16.38
CA LYS A 80 27.97 21.88 -16.71
C LYS A 80 26.97 23.03 -16.67
N SER A 81 25.72 22.77 -17.05
CA SER A 81 24.65 23.75 -16.95
C SER A 81 24.18 23.99 -15.52
N ALA A 82 24.15 22.96 -14.68
CA ALA A 82 23.75 23.08 -13.28
C ALA A 82 24.79 23.83 -12.43
N GLU A 83 26.09 23.70 -12.76
CA GLU A 83 27.21 24.31 -12.03
C GLU A 83 27.43 25.79 -12.40
N ASN A 84 27.08 26.22 -13.62
CA ASN A 84 27.32 27.58 -14.10
C ASN A 84 26.13 28.53 -13.87
N LYS A 85 26.15 29.30 -12.77
CA LYS A 85 25.13 30.33 -12.45
C LYS A 85 25.09 31.55 -13.39
N THR A 86 26.06 31.69 -14.30
CA THR A 86 26.27 32.90 -15.15
C THR A 86 26.26 32.63 -16.65
N ALA A 87 26.01 31.40 -17.10
CA ALA A 87 25.93 31.13 -18.54
C ALA A 87 24.71 31.85 -19.14
N ALA A 88 24.92 32.63 -20.19
CA ALA A 88 23.83 33.24 -20.95
C ALA A 88 22.80 32.17 -21.31
N ALA A 89 21.52 32.44 -21.03
CA ALA A 89 20.38 31.52 -21.07
C ALA A 89 20.06 30.88 -22.45
N GLY A 90 20.99 30.89 -23.41
CA GLY A 90 20.76 30.49 -24.80
C GLY A 90 21.72 29.45 -25.40
N ALA A 91 22.65 28.82 -24.65
CA ALA A 91 23.73 28.03 -25.27
C ALA A 91 23.89 26.56 -24.81
N LEU A 92 23.13 26.05 -23.84
CA LEU A 92 23.25 24.67 -23.39
C LEU A 92 21.93 23.95 -23.61
N ASP A 93 21.92 22.95 -24.49
CA ASP A 93 20.75 22.08 -24.72
C ASP A 93 20.56 21.13 -23.52
N VAL A 94 20.09 21.67 -22.39
CA VAL A 94 20.03 20.94 -21.10
C VAL A 94 19.07 19.74 -21.15
N SER A 95 17.95 19.88 -21.86
CA SER A 95 16.99 18.79 -21.97
C SER A 95 17.54 17.66 -22.85
N TRP A 96 17.32 16.42 -22.42
CA TRP A 96 17.74 15.22 -23.15
C TRP A 96 17.35 15.25 -24.64
N ALA A 97 16.11 15.65 -24.92
CA ALA A 97 15.62 15.73 -26.29
C ALA A 97 16.28 16.85 -27.10
N ALA A 98 16.56 18.00 -26.50
CA ALA A 98 17.24 19.10 -27.17
C ALA A 98 18.70 18.73 -27.46
N PHE A 99 19.40 18.12 -26.49
CA PHE A 99 20.80 17.72 -26.63
C PHE A 99 21.00 16.76 -27.80
N HIS A 100 20.18 15.71 -27.88
CA HIS A 100 20.29 14.76 -28.97
C HIS A 100 19.83 15.37 -30.29
N ALA A 101 18.78 16.21 -30.29
CA ALA A 101 18.31 16.88 -31.50
C ALA A 101 19.33 17.88 -32.07
N SER A 102 20.11 18.58 -31.24
CA SER A 102 21.09 19.57 -31.72
C SER A 102 22.36 18.93 -32.29
N ARG A 103 22.61 17.66 -31.97
CA ARG A 103 23.73 16.87 -32.49
C ARG A 103 23.39 16.13 -33.80
N GLN A 104 22.13 16.18 -34.22
CA GLN A 104 21.70 15.63 -35.50
C GLN A 104 22.14 16.54 -36.64
N THR A 105 22.50 15.93 -37.77
CA THR A 105 22.78 16.66 -39.01
C THR A 105 21.49 17.27 -39.58
N HIS A 106 21.58 18.34 -40.37
CA HIS A 106 20.43 18.99 -41.04
C HIS A 106 19.79 18.14 -42.17
N VAL A 107 19.88 16.81 -42.08
CA VAL A 107 19.28 15.89 -43.05
C VAL A 107 17.78 15.79 -42.76
N SER A 108 16.94 16.09 -43.76
CA SER A 108 15.48 16.00 -43.66
C SER A 108 15.02 14.57 -43.94
N ARG A 109 14.08 14.05 -43.14
CA ARG A 109 13.41 12.76 -43.38
C ARG A 109 11.98 12.97 -43.87
N ALA A 110 11.54 12.15 -44.82
CA ALA A 110 10.17 12.16 -45.29
C ALA A 110 9.19 11.76 -44.17
N MET A 111 8.06 12.45 -44.08
CA MET A 111 7.01 12.09 -43.12
C MET A 111 6.29 10.82 -43.53
N SER A 112 6.00 9.94 -42.57
CA SER A 112 5.28 8.71 -42.83
C SER A 112 3.79 8.97 -43.10
N PRO A 113 3.21 8.43 -44.18
CA PRO A 113 1.77 8.45 -44.38
C PRO A 113 1.10 7.50 -43.38
N ILE A 114 0.07 7.98 -42.67
CA ILE A 114 -0.64 7.20 -41.66
C ILE A 114 -2.14 7.32 -41.92
N ALA A 115 -2.83 6.18 -41.93
CA ALA A 115 -4.28 6.12 -42.07
C ALA A 115 -4.88 5.10 -41.09
N LEU A 116 -6.12 5.33 -40.68
CA LEU A 116 -6.88 4.37 -39.88
C LEU A 116 -7.77 3.53 -40.81
N LEU A 117 -7.81 2.24 -40.54
CA LEU A 117 -8.79 1.34 -41.14
C LEU A 117 -10.10 1.38 -40.35
N PRO A 118 -11.25 1.04 -40.97
CA PRO A 118 -12.52 0.93 -40.26
C PRO A 118 -12.42 -0.03 -39.06
N LEU A 119 -13.07 0.32 -37.94
CA LEU A 119 -13.04 -0.49 -36.73
C LEU A 119 -13.69 -1.85 -36.95
N PHE A 120 -13.09 -2.90 -36.37
CA PHE A 120 -13.72 -4.22 -36.31
C PHE A 120 -14.76 -4.27 -35.17
N HIS A 121 -15.82 -5.06 -35.37
CA HIS A 121 -16.90 -5.21 -34.39
C HIS A 121 -16.59 -6.21 -33.26
N GLU A 122 -15.64 -7.13 -33.46
CA GLU A 122 -15.22 -8.11 -32.43
C GLU A 122 -14.06 -7.62 -31.56
N SER A 123 -13.93 -8.25 -30.39
CA SER A 123 -12.83 -8.01 -29.46
C SER A 123 -11.48 -8.49 -30.03
N ALA A 124 -10.46 -7.62 -29.95
CA ALA A 124 -9.10 -7.88 -30.41
C ALA A 124 -8.41 -9.07 -29.72
N HIS A 125 -8.92 -9.55 -28.58
CA HIS A 125 -8.30 -10.64 -27.82
C HIS A 125 -8.63 -12.04 -28.35
N SER A 126 -9.47 -12.17 -29.38
CA SER A 126 -9.81 -13.48 -29.96
C SER A 126 -8.79 -13.89 -31.04
N VAL A 127 -8.50 -15.20 -31.09
CA VAL A 127 -7.63 -15.79 -32.14
C VAL A 127 -8.20 -15.52 -33.52
N ALA A 128 -9.54 -15.60 -33.66
CA ALA A 128 -10.24 -15.35 -34.90
C ALA A 128 -10.04 -13.91 -35.37
N MET A 129 -10.15 -12.93 -34.45
CA MET A 129 -9.95 -11.52 -34.75
C MET A 129 -8.51 -11.20 -35.14
N ILE A 130 -7.50 -11.72 -34.41
CA ILE A 130 -6.10 -11.51 -34.80
C ILE A 130 -5.78 -12.15 -36.14
N LYS A 131 -6.24 -13.39 -36.38
CA LYS A 131 -6.08 -14.06 -37.68
C LYS A 131 -6.72 -13.26 -38.82
N HIS A 132 -7.97 -12.82 -38.63
CA HIS A 132 -8.68 -11.98 -39.60
C HIS A 132 -7.96 -10.65 -39.85
N SER A 133 -7.41 -10.04 -38.80
CA SER A 133 -6.65 -8.79 -38.91
C SER A 133 -5.38 -8.98 -39.76
N LEU A 134 -4.67 -10.10 -39.58
CA LEU A 134 -3.51 -10.45 -40.43
C LEU A 134 -3.93 -10.67 -41.90
N ASP A 135 -5.07 -11.33 -42.15
CA ASP A 135 -5.60 -11.54 -43.51
C ASP A 135 -5.97 -10.20 -44.18
N VAL A 136 -6.63 -9.29 -43.45
CA VAL A 136 -7.01 -7.96 -43.95
C VAL A 136 -5.78 -7.11 -44.23
N ILE A 137 -4.79 -7.10 -43.32
CA ILE A 137 -3.54 -6.35 -43.52
C ILE A 137 -2.76 -6.92 -44.70
N GLY A 138 -2.67 -8.24 -44.84
CA GLY A 138 -2.01 -8.89 -45.97
C GLY A 138 -2.63 -8.47 -47.31
N LYS A 139 -3.97 -8.48 -47.42
CA LYS A 139 -4.67 -8.01 -48.63
C LYS A 139 -4.47 -6.52 -48.89
N ALA A 140 -4.44 -5.70 -47.83
CA ALA A 140 -4.20 -4.26 -47.97
C ALA A 140 -2.79 -3.96 -48.48
N VAL A 141 -1.78 -4.67 -47.95
CA VAL A 141 -0.38 -4.54 -48.42
C VAL A 141 -0.25 -5.03 -49.85
N GLU A 142 -0.84 -6.18 -50.21
CA GLU A 142 -0.79 -6.70 -51.59
C GLU A 142 -1.45 -5.74 -52.58
N HIS A 143 -2.52 -5.06 -52.19
CA HIS A 143 -3.19 -4.07 -53.05
C HIS A 143 -2.39 -2.76 -53.18
N LEU A 144 -1.83 -2.26 -52.08
CA LEU A 144 -1.12 -0.97 -52.06
C LEU A 144 0.31 -1.07 -52.60
N ASN A 145 1.00 -2.15 -52.24
CA ASN A 145 2.40 -2.42 -52.59
C ASN A 145 2.57 -3.92 -52.94
N PRO A 146 2.15 -4.36 -54.14
CA PRO A 146 2.23 -5.76 -54.55
C PRO A 146 3.62 -6.38 -54.34
N GLY A 147 3.67 -7.57 -53.74
CA GLY A 147 4.94 -8.27 -53.46
C GLY A 147 5.74 -7.75 -52.25
N GLN A 148 5.24 -6.75 -51.52
CA GLN A 148 5.84 -6.32 -50.24
C GLN A 148 5.43 -7.26 -49.10
N THR A 149 6.39 -7.70 -48.28
CA THR A 149 6.10 -8.44 -47.04
C THR A 149 5.35 -7.54 -46.05
N PRO A 150 4.16 -7.95 -45.55
CA PRO A 150 3.45 -7.21 -44.50
C PRO A 150 4.24 -7.17 -43.18
N VAL A 151 4.31 -5.99 -42.56
CA VAL A 151 4.84 -5.76 -41.21
C VAL A 151 3.70 -5.33 -40.30
N VAL A 152 3.50 -6.02 -39.18
CA VAL A 152 2.39 -5.76 -38.26
C VAL A 152 2.90 -5.62 -36.84
N THR A 153 2.48 -4.56 -36.13
CA THR A 153 2.87 -4.31 -34.74
C THR A 153 1.71 -4.59 -33.80
N PHE A 154 1.97 -5.29 -32.68
CA PHE A 154 0.98 -5.58 -31.64
C PHE A 154 1.51 -5.22 -30.24
N ASP A 155 0.59 -4.90 -29.33
CA ASP A 155 0.91 -4.78 -27.90
C ASP A 155 1.16 -6.16 -27.25
N GLN A 156 1.58 -6.18 -25.98
CA GLN A 156 2.12 -7.39 -25.35
C GLN A 156 1.17 -8.61 -25.30
N PRO A 157 -0.15 -8.52 -25.00
CA PRO A 157 -1.00 -9.71 -25.08
C PRO A 157 -1.29 -10.14 -26.53
N LEU A 158 -1.42 -9.18 -27.46
CA LEU A 158 -1.77 -9.49 -28.85
C LEU A 158 -0.58 -9.99 -29.66
N TYR A 159 0.64 -9.51 -29.38
CA TYR A 159 1.88 -10.00 -29.98
C TYR A 159 2.07 -11.48 -29.71
N ALA A 160 1.87 -11.90 -28.46
CA ALA A 160 1.92 -13.30 -28.06
C ALA A 160 0.95 -14.13 -28.91
N LEU A 161 -0.30 -13.69 -29.02
CA LEU A 161 -1.33 -14.39 -29.78
C LEU A 161 -0.99 -14.45 -31.29
N ALA A 162 -0.51 -13.35 -31.87
CA ALA A 162 -0.06 -13.28 -33.25
C ALA A 162 1.10 -14.24 -33.54
N LYS A 163 2.09 -14.33 -32.62
CA LYS A 163 3.19 -15.29 -32.74
C LYS A 163 2.71 -16.74 -32.63
N GLN A 164 1.77 -17.03 -31.72
CA GLN A 164 1.16 -18.36 -31.62
C GLN A 164 0.43 -18.76 -32.91
N ILE A 165 -0.28 -17.82 -33.54
CA ILE A 165 -0.92 -18.01 -34.85
C ILE A 165 0.16 -18.28 -35.93
N GLN A 166 1.22 -17.48 -35.96
CA GLN A 166 2.33 -17.62 -36.90
C GLN A 166 3.06 -18.97 -36.77
N PHE A 167 3.24 -19.49 -35.55
CA PHE A 167 3.82 -20.82 -35.32
C PHE A 167 2.86 -21.95 -35.68
N LYS A 168 1.55 -21.75 -35.49
CA LYS A 168 0.54 -22.78 -35.75
C LYS A 168 0.26 -23.01 -37.24
N TRP A 169 0.28 -21.95 -38.04
CA TRP A 169 0.00 -21.99 -39.48
C TRP A 169 1.15 -21.39 -40.30
N PRO A 170 2.33 -22.04 -40.30
CA PRO A 170 3.52 -21.53 -40.98
C PRO A 170 3.31 -21.39 -42.49
N ASP A 171 2.47 -22.22 -43.09
CA ASP A 171 2.17 -22.16 -44.53
C ASP A 171 1.39 -20.91 -44.94
N ILE A 172 0.71 -20.23 -44.01
CA ILE A 172 -0.10 -19.05 -44.32
C ILE A 172 0.53 -17.80 -43.71
N TYR A 173 0.90 -17.88 -42.42
CA TYR A 173 1.36 -16.75 -41.62
C TYR A 173 2.82 -16.86 -41.20
N GLY A 174 3.57 -17.85 -41.70
CA GLY A 174 4.92 -18.14 -41.24
C GLY A 174 5.87 -16.95 -41.30
N GLU A 175 7.00 -17.07 -40.60
CA GLU A 175 7.98 -15.99 -40.45
C GLU A 175 8.60 -15.53 -41.77
N GLY A 176 8.49 -16.31 -42.85
CA GLY A 176 8.88 -15.92 -44.21
C GLY A 176 7.79 -15.22 -45.02
N LYS A 177 6.57 -15.04 -44.48
CA LYS A 177 5.42 -14.44 -45.17
C LYS A 177 4.97 -13.12 -44.58
N LEU A 178 5.15 -12.94 -43.27
CA LEU A 178 4.84 -11.69 -42.57
C LEU A 178 5.78 -11.48 -41.39
N VAL A 179 6.04 -10.21 -41.07
CA VAL A 179 6.86 -9.81 -39.92
C VAL A 179 5.94 -9.30 -38.82
N VAL A 180 5.97 -9.95 -37.66
CA VAL A 180 5.27 -9.48 -36.45
C VAL A 180 6.26 -8.72 -35.58
N MET A 181 5.92 -7.49 -35.21
CA MET A 181 6.73 -6.64 -34.33
C MET A 181 6.05 -6.41 -32.98
N PHE A 182 6.87 -6.36 -31.94
CA PHE A 182 6.44 -5.98 -30.61
C PHE A 182 6.29 -4.45 -30.48
N GLY A 183 5.20 -3.97 -29.89
CA GLY A 183 4.89 -2.56 -29.71
C GLY A 183 5.91 -1.80 -28.85
N GLY A 184 6.55 -0.79 -29.44
CA GLY A 184 7.62 -0.01 -28.80
C GLY A 184 7.14 0.83 -27.61
N LEU A 185 5.92 1.39 -27.67
CA LEU A 185 5.34 2.12 -26.53
C LEU A 185 5.15 1.20 -25.32
N HIS A 186 4.67 -0.02 -25.56
CA HIS A 186 4.42 -0.98 -24.50
C HIS A 186 5.72 -1.54 -23.90
N ILE A 187 6.79 -1.65 -24.70
CA ILE A 187 8.13 -1.96 -24.19
C ILE A 187 8.62 -0.84 -23.28
N GLU A 188 8.49 0.43 -23.68
CA GLU A 188 8.86 1.57 -22.84
C GLU A 188 8.08 1.57 -21.52
N MET A 189 6.76 1.36 -21.58
CA MET A 189 5.91 1.26 -20.39
C MET A 189 6.36 0.12 -19.47
N ALA A 190 6.77 -1.01 -20.03
CA ALA A 190 7.26 -2.15 -19.27
C ALA A 190 8.61 -1.86 -18.61
N ALA A 191 9.53 -1.22 -19.32
CA ALA A 191 10.83 -0.79 -18.78
C ALA A 191 10.65 0.21 -17.62
N LEU A 192 9.74 1.19 -17.77
CA LEU A 192 9.40 2.14 -16.71
C LEU A 192 8.76 1.46 -15.49
N LYS A 193 7.88 0.46 -15.68
CA LYS A 193 7.29 -0.33 -14.58
C LYS A 193 8.32 -1.21 -13.87
N MET A 194 9.29 -1.74 -14.62
CA MET A 194 10.41 -2.51 -14.08
C MET A 194 11.29 -1.63 -13.19
N LEU A 195 11.67 -0.46 -13.71
CA LEU A 195 12.42 0.54 -12.95
C LEU A 195 11.64 1.03 -11.72
N GLY A 196 10.33 1.29 -11.87
CA GLY A 196 9.45 1.64 -10.75
C GLY A 196 9.34 0.54 -9.68
N SER A 197 9.38 -0.73 -10.08
CA SER A 197 9.40 -1.86 -9.13
C SER A 197 10.72 -1.92 -8.36
N TRP A 198 11.85 -1.58 -9.01
CA TRP A 198 13.15 -1.48 -8.36
C TRP A 198 13.23 -0.31 -7.37
N LEU A 199 12.63 0.83 -7.72
CA LEU A 199 12.60 2.06 -6.92
C LEU A 199 11.56 2.05 -5.80
N GLN A 200 10.65 1.08 -5.77
CA GLN A 200 9.59 1.04 -4.79
C GLN A 200 10.15 0.93 -3.36
N GLY A 201 9.81 1.90 -2.51
CA GLY A 201 10.26 1.93 -1.11
C GLY A 201 11.69 2.42 -0.91
N SER A 202 12.40 2.86 -1.96
CA SER A 202 13.78 3.33 -1.85
C SER A 202 13.93 4.75 -1.27
N GLY A 203 12.83 5.51 -1.16
CA GLY A 203 12.84 6.94 -0.86
C GLY A 203 12.86 7.85 -2.11
N TRP A 204 12.84 7.28 -3.32
CA TRP A 204 12.80 8.05 -4.57
C TRP A 204 11.52 8.89 -4.73
N VAL A 205 10.36 8.35 -4.32
CA VAL A 205 9.08 9.08 -4.42
C VAL A 205 9.11 10.28 -3.49
N GLU A 206 9.57 10.09 -2.25
CA GLU A 206 9.73 11.13 -1.25
C GLU A 206 10.70 12.21 -1.74
N ALA A 207 11.84 11.82 -2.32
CA ALA A 207 12.80 12.77 -2.89
C ALA A 207 12.20 13.63 -4.02
N LEU A 208 11.35 13.06 -4.89
CA LEU A 208 10.64 13.84 -5.91
C LEU A 208 9.60 14.81 -5.33
N VAL A 209 9.00 14.46 -4.19
CA VAL A 209 7.99 15.28 -3.52
C VAL A 209 8.64 16.46 -2.79
N GLU A 210 9.71 16.21 -2.05
CA GLU A 210 10.46 17.26 -1.34
C GLU A 210 11.14 18.23 -2.33
N ALA A 211 11.57 17.73 -3.49
CA ALA A 211 12.10 18.57 -4.57
C ALA A 211 11.03 19.36 -5.36
N ASP A 212 9.75 19.30 -4.95
CA ASP A 212 8.59 19.89 -5.64
C ASP A 212 8.49 19.54 -7.14
N ILE A 213 9.06 18.40 -7.54
CA ILE A 213 8.97 17.89 -8.92
C ILE A 213 7.55 17.37 -9.19
N ALA A 214 6.94 16.74 -8.18
CA ALA A 214 5.60 16.22 -8.28
C ALA A 214 4.97 16.03 -6.90
N SER A 215 3.66 16.31 -6.78
CA SER A 215 2.89 15.92 -5.59
C SER A 215 2.97 14.41 -5.34
N SER A 216 2.83 13.97 -4.08
CA SER A 216 2.93 12.55 -3.69
C SER A 216 2.10 11.62 -4.58
N GLY A 217 0.84 11.97 -4.90
CA GLY A 217 0.00 11.16 -5.77
C GLY A 217 0.49 11.06 -7.22
N THR A 218 1.13 12.12 -7.73
CA THR A 218 1.72 12.15 -9.08
C THR A 218 3.06 11.40 -9.10
N ALA A 219 3.92 11.58 -8.10
CA ALA A 219 5.19 10.86 -7.97
C ALA A 219 4.97 9.33 -7.84
N ASP A 220 3.99 8.91 -7.04
CA ASP A 220 3.55 7.51 -6.96
C ASP A 220 3.05 6.95 -8.31
N SER A 221 2.43 7.79 -9.13
CA SER A 221 1.96 7.38 -10.45
C SER A 221 3.11 7.09 -11.41
N PHE A 222 4.30 7.68 -11.17
CA PHE A 222 5.47 7.45 -12.01
C PHE A 222 6.04 6.04 -11.85
N LEU A 223 6.02 5.48 -10.63
CA LEU A 223 6.40 4.08 -10.38
C LEU A 223 5.56 3.07 -11.19
N LYS A 224 4.31 3.44 -11.51
CA LYS A 224 3.38 2.58 -12.27
C LYS A 224 3.35 2.89 -13.76
N ALA A 225 4.15 3.86 -14.22
CA ALA A 225 4.15 4.38 -15.57
C ALA A 225 2.76 4.80 -16.08
N ALA A 226 1.93 5.40 -15.21
CA ALA A 226 0.55 5.80 -15.55
C ALA A 226 0.51 6.87 -16.67
N HIS A 227 1.55 7.71 -16.74
CA HIS A 227 1.73 8.73 -17.77
C HIS A 227 3.17 8.68 -18.31
N VAL A 228 3.38 7.91 -19.38
CA VAL A 228 4.70 7.61 -19.98
C VAL A 228 5.59 8.85 -20.12
N THR A 229 5.09 9.94 -20.72
CA THR A 229 5.88 11.16 -20.93
C THR A 229 6.29 11.84 -19.63
N ARG A 230 5.41 11.86 -18.61
CA ARG A 230 5.72 12.49 -17.31
C ARG A 230 6.69 11.62 -16.50
N SER A 231 6.47 10.30 -16.49
CA SER A 231 7.39 9.33 -15.89
C SER A 231 8.78 9.43 -16.50
N ARG A 232 8.89 9.47 -17.84
CA ARG A 232 10.18 9.62 -18.54
C ARG A 232 10.90 10.90 -18.13
N ARG A 233 10.18 12.02 -18.01
CA ARG A 233 10.76 13.30 -17.58
C ARG A 233 11.30 13.23 -16.14
N ALA A 234 10.60 12.56 -15.23
CA ALA A 234 11.08 12.37 -13.86
C ALA A 234 12.40 11.59 -13.84
N HIS A 235 12.49 10.49 -14.60
CA HIS A 235 13.73 9.71 -14.71
C HIS A 235 14.88 10.45 -15.41
N GLN A 236 14.59 11.36 -16.35
CA GLN A 236 15.62 12.25 -16.90
C GLN A 236 16.21 13.17 -15.82
N ILE A 237 15.37 13.72 -14.95
CA ILE A 237 15.82 14.57 -13.84
C ILE A 237 16.64 13.74 -12.84
N THR A 238 16.14 12.57 -12.45
CA THR A 238 16.84 11.68 -11.51
C THR A 238 18.17 11.19 -12.07
N ALA A 239 18.26 10.81 -13.34
CA ALA A 239 19.51 10.36 -13.96
C ALA A 239 20.58 11.47 -13.95
N ALA A 240 20.17 12.70 -14.29
CA ALA A 240 21.05 13.87 -14.20
C ALA A 240 21.52 14.12 -12.76
N ALA A 241 20.61 14.11 -11.79
CA ALA A 241 20.94 14.31 -10.40
C ALA A 241 21.86 13.23 -9.83
N LEU A 242 21.58 11.94 -10.08
CA LEU A 242 22.42 10.83 -9.61
C LEU A 242 23.84 10.94 -10.18
N ASN A 243 23.99 11.28 -11.46
CA ASN A 243 25.29 11.48 -12.07
C ASN A 243 26.06 12.65 -11.44
N ILE A 244 25.40 13.76 -11.11
CA ILE A 244 26.03 14.89 -10.42
C ILE A 244 26.47 14.47 -9.00
N LEU A 245 25.62 13.77 -8.26
CA LEU A 245 25.90 13.29 -6.91
C LEU A 245 27.09 12.30 -6.88
N GLN A 246 27.22 11.42 -7.88
CA GLN A 246 28.40 10.55 -8.04
C GLN A 246 29.69 11.35 -8.23
N HIS A 247 29.67 12.38 -9.10
CA HIS A 247 30.86 13.21 -9.34
C HIS A 247 31.23 14.03 -8.12
N ARG A 248 30.27 14.60 -7.39
CA ARG A 248 30.55 15.31 -6.13
C ARG A 248 31.16 14.39 -5.06
N ALA A 249 30.65 13.16 -4.95
CA ALA A 249 31.22 12.18 -4.03
C ALA A 249 32.66 11.80 -4.44
N HIS A 250 32.95 11.70 -5.74
CA HIS A 250 34.30 11.48 -6.26
C HIS A 250 35.23 12.67 -6.00
N ASP A 251 34.76 13.90 -6.20
CA ASP A 251 35.53 15.13 -5.92
C ASP A 251 35.90 15.20 -4.43
N LYS A 252 34.95 14.89 -3.54
CA LYS A 252 35.19 14.81 -2.09
C LYS A 252 36.21 13.72 -1.76
N TYR A 253 36.11 12.54 -2.37
CA TYR A 253 37.11 11.48 -2.24
C TYR A 253 38.50 11.96 -2.66
N CYS A 254 38.63 12.63 -3.81
CA CYS A 254 39.89 13.18 -4.30
C CYS A 254 40.51 14.19 -3.32
N GLN A 255 39.68 15.01 -2.66
CA GLN A 255 40.13 16.00 -1.66
C GLN A 255 40.60 15.37 -0.34
N THR A 256 40.15 14.15 -0.02
CA THR A 256 40.46 13.46 1.25
C THR A 256 41.66 12.51 1.19
N GLN A 257 42.15 12.18 -0.01
CA GLN A 257 43.32 11.33 -0.24
C GLN A 257 44.62 12.10 0.05
N ARG A 258 45.42 11.65 1.02
CA ARG A 258 46.67 12.32 1.44
C ARG A 258 47.95 11.70 0.89
N ASP A 259 47.94 10.42 0.49
CA ASP A 259 49.18 9.66 0.21
C ASP A 259 49.14 8.80 -1.09
N GLY A 260 48.16 8.97 -1.97
CA GLY A 260 48.03 8.21 -3.23
C GLY A 260 47.40 8.98 -4.39
N VAL A 261 47.67 8.56 -5.63
CA VAL A 261 47.00 9.09 -6.83
C VAL A 261 45.53 8.64 -6.77
N PRO A 262 44.55 9.57 -6.73
CA PRO A 262 43.14 9.21 -6.70
C PRO A 262 42.76 8.37 -7.92
N LEU A 263 41.92 7.36 -7.72
CA LEU A 263 41.39 6.57 -8.83
C LEU A 263 40.61 7.46 -9.81
N HIS A 264 40.74 7.17 -11.10
CA HIS A 264 39.90 7.78 -12.14
C HIS A 264 38.41 7.51 -11.87
N PHE A 265 37.53 8.45 -12.21
CA PHE A 265 36.11 8.44 -11.84
C PHE A 265 35.41 7.10 -12.08
N GLU A 266 35.57 6.51 -13.26
CA GLU A 266 34.99 5.21 -13.61
C GLU A 266 35.53 4.06 -12.74
N ALA A 267 36.84 4.01 -12.54
CA ALA A 267 37.48 2.99 -11.72
C ALA A 267 37.09 3.13 -10.25
N TRP A 268 36.91 4.36 -9.78
CA TRP A 268 36.39 4.65 -8.44
C TRP A 268 34.93 4.23 -8.29
N CYS A 269 34.06 4.58 -9.24
CA CYS A 269 32.65 4.17 -9.22
C CYS A 269 32.51 2.64 -9.21
N GLN A 270 33.31 1.93 -10.03
CA GLN A 270 33.33 0.47 -10.04
C GLN A 270 33.76 -0.09 -8.68
N GLN A 271 34.87 0.40 -8.13
CA GLN A 271 35.35 -0.03 -6.81
C GLN A 271 34.30 0.23 -5.71
N ARG A 272 33.62 1.38 -5.74
CA ARG A 272 32.59 1.72 -4.75
C ARG A 272 31.36 0.82 -4.91
N ALA A 273 30.90 0.58 -6.14
CA ALA A 273 29.79 -0.33 -6.42
C ALA A 273 30.08 -1.77 -5.98
N ASP A 274 31.32 -2.25 -6.13
CA ASP A 274 31.69 -3.61 -5.72
C ASP A 274 31.71 -3.79 -4.19
N ASN A 275 32.00 -2.72 -3.45
CA ASN A 275 32.23 -2.78 -2.01
C ASN A 275 31.07 -2.21 -1.17
N ILE A 276 30.24 -1.32 -1.72
CA ILE A 276 29.26 -0.53 -0.98
C ILE A 276 27.87 -0.75 -1.59
N PRO A 277 26.96 -1.48 -0.91
CA PRO A 277 25.64 -1.82 -1.45
C PRO A 277 24.78 -0.60 -1.78
N GLN A 278 24.87 0.48 -0.99
CA GLN A 278 24.13 1.71 -1.27
C GLN A 278 24.58 2.36 -2.59
N PHE A 279 25.89 2.44 -2.81
CA PHE A 279 26.48 2.95 -4.04
C PHE A 279 26.06 2.08 -5.23
N GLN A 280 26.12 0.75 -5.06
CA GLN A 280 25.71 -0.21 -6.07
C GLN A 280 24.24 -0.04 -6.46
N TYR A 281 23.35 0.07 -5.47
CA TYR A 281 21.91 0.20 -5.70
C TYR A 281 21.56 1.42 -6.57
N TRP A 282 22.09 2.60 -6.21
CA TRP A 282 21.83 3.83 -6.98
C TRP A 282 22.58 3.88 -8.31
N SER A 283 23.71 3.17 -8.43
CA SER A 283 24.38 2.99 -9.73
C SER A 283 23.55 2.12 -10.68
N ILE A 284 22.88 1.07 -10.16
CA ILE A 284 21.94 0.25 -10.93
C ILE A 284 20.72 1.09 -11.36
N VAL A 285 20.20 1.96 -10.48
CA VAL A 285 19.11 2.90 -10.85
C VAL A 285 19.54 3.76 -12.04
N LEU A 286 20.71 4.40 -11.96
CA LEU A 286 21.24 5.22 -13.05
C LEU A 286 21.43 4.41 -14.34
N GLU A 287 22.01 3.20 -14.25
CA GLU A 287 22.18 2.31 -15.41
C GLU A 287 20.85 1.98 -16.09
N LEU A 288 19.80 1.66 -15.31
CA LEU A 288 18.48 1.35 -15.83
C LEU A 288 17.77 2.58 -16.42
N GLU A 289 17.93 3.75 -15.81
CA GLU A 289 17.42 5.02 -16.33
C GLU A 289 18.04 5.35 -17.69
N LEU A 290 19.37 5.22 -17.80
CA LEU A 290 20.08 5.43 -19.06
C LEU A 290 19.71 4.38 -20.11
N LEU A 291 19.60 3.10 -19.75
CA LEU A 291 19.17 2.05 -20.67
C LEU A 291 17.77 2.32 -21.25
N MET A 292 16.83 2.78 -20.42
CA MET A 292 15.50 3.20 -20.87
C MET A 292 15.58 4.39 -21.83
N LEU A 293 16.46 5.37 -21.54
CA LEU A 293 16.66 6.52 -22.43
C LEU A 293 17.29 6.11 -23.76
N VAL A 294 18.27 5.18 -23.79
CA VAL A 294 18.83 4.63 -25.04
C VAL A 294 17.75 3.93 -25.85
N PHE A 295 16.86 3.16 -25.22
CA PHE A 295 15.73 2.55 -25.94
C PHE A 295 14.85 3.62 -26.61
N VAL A 296 14.49 4.68 -25.89
CA VAL A 296 13.72 5.81 -26.46
C VAL A 296 14.50 6.56 -27.54
N HIS A 297 15.81 6.72 -27.36
CA HIS A 297 16.73 7.32 -28.34
C HIS A 297 16.64 6.56 -29.66
N SER A 298 16.77 5.23 -29.60
CA SER A 298 16.77 4.37 -30.78
C SER A 298 15.50 4.52 -31.61
N LEU A 299 14.35 4.71 -30.96
CA LEU A 299 13.07 4.96 -31.64
C LEU A 299 12.97 6.37 -32.20
N ARG A 300 13.46 7.38 -31.47
CA ARG A 300 13.40 8.78 -31.90
C ARG A 300 14.30 9.09 -33.08
N GLU A 301 15.49 8.48 -33.11
CA GLU A 301 16.44 8.57 -34.21
C GLU A 301 16.16 7.52 -35.32
N ALA A 302 15.27 6.57 -35.05
CA ALA A 302 15.02 5.40 -35.90
C ALA A 302 16.30 4.61 -36.21
N SER A 303 17.13 4.37 -35.20
CA SER A 303 18.34 3.55 -35.30
C SER A 303 18.04 2.10 -34.95
N PHE A 304 17.93 1.24 -35.97
CA PHE A 304 17.54 -0.16 -35.77
C PHE A 304 18.60 -0.97 -35.01
N SER A 305 19.90 -0.72 -35.23
CA SER A 305 20.94 -1.40 -34.47
C SER A 305 20.92 -1.02 -32.99
N MET A 306 20.75 0.27 -32.67
CA MET A 306 20.63 0.75 -31.30
C MET A 306 19.39 0.18 -30.62
N TYR A 307 18.28 0.06 -31.36
CA TYR A 307 17.04 -0.56 -30.89
C TYR A 307 17.27 -2.02 -30.46
N LEU A 308 17.97 -2.81 -31.28
CA LEU A 308 18.29 -4.20 -30.93
C LEU A 308 19.26 -4.30 -29.75
N ASP A 309 20.28 -3.45 -29.68
CA ASP A 309 21.23 -3.45 -28.56
C ASP A 309 20.53 -3.12 -27.23
N ALA A 310 19.69 -2.08 -27.21
CA ALA A 310 18.93 -1.69 -26.03
C ALA A 310 17.91 -2.76 -25.62
N LEU A 311 17.24 -3.36 -26.61
CA LEU A 311 16.22 -4.38 -26.35
C LEU A 311 16.83 -5.69 -25.83
N THR A 312 18.02 -6.07 -26.30
CA THR A 312 18.78 -7.22 -25.75
C THR A 312 19.12 -7.00 -24.28
N GLU A 313 19.59 -5.81 -23.89
CA GLU A 313 19.85 -5.55 -22.47
C GLU A 313 18.57 -5.46 -21.63
N LEU A 314 17.50 -4.84 -22.14
CA LEU A 314 16.21 -4.82 -21.45
C LEU A 314 15.65 -6.23 -21.23
N ALA A 315 15.87 -7.17 -22.16
CA ALA A 315 15.43 -8.55 -22.02
C ALA A 315 16.08 -9.23 -20.80
N LYS A 316 17.39 -9.02 -20.57
CA LYS A 316 18.10 -9.53 -19.40
C LYS A 316 17.51 -8.98 -18.10
N TRP A 317 17.19 -7.68 -18.08
CA TRP A 317 16.57 -7.06 -16.92
C TRP A 317 15.12 -7.52 -16.70
N PHE A 318 14.35 -7.78 -17.75
CA PHE A 318 13.01 -8.37 -17.62
C PHE A 318 13.05 -9.78 -17.02
N HIS A 319 14.08 -10.57 -17.32
CA HIS A 319 14.35 -11.84 -16.63
C HIS A 319 14.70 -11.61 -15.16
N ALA A 320 15.66 -10.72 -14.88
CA ALA A 320 16.08 -10.40 -13.52
C ALA A 320 14.90 -9.98 -12.62
N MET A 321 14.01 -9.14 -13.15
CA MET A 321 12.97 -8.44 -12.40
C MET A 321 11.58 -9.09 -12.49
N ASP A 322 11.47 -10.35 -12.89
CA ASP A 322 10.22 -11.11 -12.96
C ASP A 322 9.13 -10.54 -13.89
N HIS A 323 9.51 -9.79 -14.92
CA HIS A 323 8.60 -9.35 -15.98
C HIS A 323 8.37 -10.48 -17.00
N THR A 324 7.87 -11.62 -16.51
CA THR A 324 7.86 -12.92 -17.22
C THR A 324 7.25 -12.90 -18.62
N HIS A 325 6.23 -12.08 -18.84
CA HIS A 325 5.63 -11.90 -20.17
C HIS A 325 6.60 -11.27 -21.17
N TYR A 326 7.32 -10.23 -20.77
CA TYR A 326 8.31 -9.56 -21.62
C TYR A 326 9.59 -10.39 -21.70
N ALA A 327 10.04 -10.97 -20.58
CA ALA A 327 11.15 -11.91 -20.53
C ALA A 327 10.96 -13.09 -21.52
N ARG A 328 9.73 -13.56 -21.71
CA ARG A 328 9.41 -14.62 -22.68
C ARG A 328 9.40 -14.13 -24.13
N TRP A 329 8.69 -13.03 -24.41
CA TRP A 329 8.35 -12.67 -25.80
C TRP A 329 9.34 -11.71 -26.45
N ILE A 330 10.16 -10.97 -25.68
CA ILE A 330 11.23 -10.14 -26.24
C ILE A 330 12.34 -10.98 -26.88
N PRO A 331 12.83 -12.10 -26.28
CA PRO A 331 13.78 -12.99 -26.95
C PRO A 331 13.25 -13.54 -28.29
N VAL A 332 11.96 -13.86 -28.36
CA VAL A 332 11.29 -14.29 -29.61
C VAL A 332 11.35 -13.16 -30.65
N HIS A 333 11.02 -11.94 -30.26
CA HIS A 333 11.12 -10.75 -31.14
C HIS A 333 12.56 -10.53 -31.60
N LEU A 334 13.55 -10.58 -30.70
CA LEU A 334 14.97 -10.41 -31.03
C LEU A 334 15.47 -11.46 -32.03
N ARG A 335 15.07 -12.72 -31.85
CA ARG A 335 15.37 -13.79 -32.80
C ARG A 335 14.80 -13.49 -34.18
N ASP A 336 13.55 -13.05 -34.27
CA ASP A 336 12.92 -12.72 -35.55
C ASP A 336 13.62 -11.56 -36.24
N MET A 337 13.96 -10.51 -35.47
CA MET A 337 14.70 -9.37 -35.99
C MET A 337 16.10 -9.78 -36.50
N ALA A 338 16.76 -10.73 -35.84
CA ALA A 338 18.06 -11.26 -36.25
C ALA A 338 17.98 -12.14 -37.51
N GLU A 339 16.83 -12.78 -37.78
CA GLU A 339 16.59 -13.56 -39.01
C GLU A 339 16.16 -12.70 -40.21
N LEU A 340 15.82 -11.42 -40.01
CA LEU A 340 15.36 -10.52 -41.09
C LEU A 340 16.31 -10.46 -42.29
N PRO A 341 17.64 -10.31 -42.15
CA PRO A 341 18.53 -10.22 -43.32
C PRO A 341 18.47 -11.46 -44.22
N ARG A 342 18.09 -12.61 -43.67
CA ARG A 342 17.98 -13.88 -44.40
C ARG A 342 16.56 -14.14 -44.92
N LYS A 343 15.54 -13.91 -44.09
CA LYS A 343 14.13 -14.20 -44.43
C LYS A 343 13.48 -13.08 -45.24
N HIS A 344 13.86 -11.82 -44.98
CA HIS A 344 13.29 -10.59 -45.58
C HIS A 344 14.37 -9.53 -45.81
N PRO A 345 15.32 -9.73 -46.74
CA PRO A 345 16.45 -8.82 -46.95
C PRO A 345 16.01 -7.38 -47.25
N ASN A 346 14.95 -7.20 -48.03
CA ASN A 346 14.40 -5.88 -48.34
C ASN A 346 13.86 -5.18 -47.09
N ILE A 347 13.11 -5.91 -46.23
CA ILE A 347 12.61 -5.34 -44.96
C ILE A 347 13.77 -5.03 -44.02
N ALA A 348 14.80 -5.87 -43.97
CA ALA A 348 15.99 -5.59 -43.17
C ALA A 348 16.66 -4.28 -43.61
N GLN A 349 16.78 -4.03 -44.92
CA GLN A 349 17.32 -2.79 -45.46
C GLN A 349 16.45 -1.58 -45.06
N GLU A 350 15.13 -1.67 -45.22
CA GLU A 350 14.19 -0.62 -44.84
C GLU A 350 14.23 -0.32 -43.33
N PHE A 351 14.38 -1.35 -42.49
CA PHE A 351 14.52 -1.16 -41.05
C PHE A 351 15.82 -0.42 -40.70
N HIS A 352 16.94 -0.76 -41.35
CA HIS A 352 18.19 -0.01 -41.19
C HIS A 352 18.11 1.42 -41.73
N ALA A 353 17.24 1.69 -42.70
CA ALA A 353 16.93 3.05 -43.17
C ALA A 353 16.02 3.84 -42.19
N GLY A 354 15.48 3.19 -41.15
CA GLY A 354 14.63 3.80 -40.13
C GLY A 354 13.14 3.54 -40.28
N ASN A 355 12.72 2.81 -41.32
CA ASN A 355 11.31 2.56 -41.66
C ASN A 355 10.63 1.47 -40.80
N PHE A 356 11.17 1.21 -39.59
CA PHE A 356 10.52 0.43 -38.54
C PHE A 356 9.80 1.31 -37.50
N THR A 357 9.87 2.64 -37.68
CA THR A 357 9.25 3.67 -36.85
C THR A 357 8.37 4.59 -37.70
N VAL A 358 7.59 5.46 -37.05
CA VAL A 358 6.71 6.42 -37.72
C VAL A 358 7.27 7.83 -37.57
N GLN A 359 7.60 8.45 -38.69
CA GLN A 359 8.17 9.78 -38.79
C GLN A 359 7.05 10.83 -38.88
N LYS A 360 6.85 11.64 -37.83
CA LYS A 360 5.77 12.64 -37.75
C LYS A 360 6.16 14.05 -38.20
N SER A 361 7.45 14.34 -38.35
CA SER A 361 7.97 15.63 -38.84
C SER A 361 9.21 15.42 -39.69
N MET A 362 9.72 16.47 -40.33
CA MET A 362 10.95 16.38 -41.13
C MET A 362 12.24 16.22 -40.29
N ARG A 363 12.17 16.38 -38.96
CA ARG A 363 13.33 16.33 -38.06
C ARG A 363 13.75 14.89 -37.74
N VAL A 364 15.03 14.55 -37.86
CA VAL A 364 15.57 13.20 -37.60
C VAL A 364 15.13 12.64 -36.23
N PHE A 365 15.26 13.42 -35.16
CA PHE A 365 14.91 13.01 -33.78
C PHE A 365 13.42 13.17 -33.43
N SER A 366 12.52 12.82 -34.35
CA SER A 366 11.06 12.98 -34.16
C SER A 366 10.24 11.73 -34.48
N SER A 367 10.91 10.60 -34.76
CA SER A 367 10.24 9.32 -34.94
C SER A 367 9.61 8.81 -33.63
N ILE A 368 8.53 8.06 -33.78
CA ILE A 368 7.81 7.39 -32.69
C ILE A 368 7.53 5.93 -33.06
N ALA A 369 7.28 5.08 -32.07
CA ALA A 369 6.89 3.70 -32.32
C ALA A 369 5.55 3.60 -33.07
N ILE A 370 5.37 2.54 -33.86
CA ILE A 370 4.17 2.31 -34.68
C ILE A 370 2.89 2.24 -33.82
N ASP A 371 2.94 1.53 -32.69
CA ASP A 371 1.82 1.43 -31.76
C ASP A 371 1.51 2.77 -31.06
N GLN A 372 2.53 3.59 -30.80
CA GLN A 372 2.35 4.95 -30.30
C GLN A 372 1.66 5.86 -31.32
N ALA A 373 2.05 5.77 -32.59
CA ALA A 373 1.41 6.53 -33.66
C ALA A 373 -0.06 6.13 -33.84
N HIS A 374 -0.36 4.84 -33.74
CA HIS A 374 -1.71 4.31 -33.78
C HIS A 374 -2.58 4.82 -32.62
N GLU A 375 -2.07 4.82 -31.38
CA GLU A 375 -2.79 5.33 -30.22
C GLU A 375 -3.13 6.83 -30.34
N GLN A 376 -2.20 7.62 -30.90
CA GLN A 376 -2.46 9.04 -31.19
C GLN A 376 -3.56 9.24 -32.23
N MET A 377 -3.61 8.41 -33.27
CA MET A 377 -4.67 8.47 -34.29
C MET A 377 -6.03 8.05 -33.72
N ASN A 378 -6.06 7.03 -32.85
CA ASN A 378 -7.29 6.60 -32.16
C ASN A 378 -7.88 7.71 -31.28
N ALA A 379 -7.03 8.50 -30.63
CA ALA A 379 -7.46 9.65 -29.83
C ALA A 379 -8.16 10.74 -30.67
N CYS A 380 -7.88 10.85 -31.97
CA CYS A 380 -8.54 11.79 -32.87
C CYS A 380 -9.99 11.38 -33.24
N ILE A 381 -10.37 10.12 -33.03
CA ILE A 381 -11.72 9.59 -33.37
C ILE A 381 -12.64 9.46 -32.14
N LYS A 382 -12.09 9.42 -30.92
CA LYS A 382 -12.87 9.31 -29.67
C LYS A 382 -13.43 10.68 -29.25
N GLY A 383 -14.74 10.90 -29.44
CA GLY A 383 -15.45 12.16 -29.13
C GLY A 383 -15.74 12.44 -27.65
N ASP A 384 -15.98 13.72 -27.35
CA ASP A 384 -16.24 14.41 -26.07
C ASP A 384 -15.26 14.19 -24.91
N GLY A 385 -13.99 14.15 -25.28
CA GLY A 385 -12.85 14.62 -24.46
C GLY A 385 -11.66 15.04 -25.34
N GLY A 386 -11.94 15.41 -26.59
CA GLY A 386 -10.99 15.42 -27.71
C GLY A 386 -9.88 16.49 -27.69
N ALA A 387 -8.86 16.14 -28.47
CA ALA A 387 -7.69 16.84 -28.99
C ALA A 387 -7.48 18.35 -28.72
N VAL A 388 -6.35 18.68 -28.07
CA VAL A 388 -5.66 19.96 -28.28
C VAL A 388 -4.47 19.71 -29.22
N GLY A 389 -4.51 20.37 -30.38
CA GLY A 389 -3.53 20.30 -31.45
C GLY A 389 -2.11 20.61 -30.96
N LEU A 390 -1.20 19.68 -31.23
CA LEU A 390 0.19 19.73 -30.81
C LEU A 390 1.11 19.96 -32.01
N THR A 391 0.84 20.97 -32.84
CA THR A 391 1.83 21.49 -33.81
C THR A 391 1.76 23.00 -34.08
N ASP A 392 0.71 23.72 -33.64
CA ASP A 392 0.58 25.18 -33.86
C ASP A 392 0.50 26.01 -32.56
N ASN A 393 1.01 25.49 -31.43
CA ASN A 393 0.83 26.11 -30.11
C ASN A 393 2.07 26.91 -29.66
N PRO A 394 2.03 28.26 -29.63
CA PRO A 394 3.11 29.09 -29.09
C PRO A 394 3.47 28.75 -27.64
N SER A 395 2.54 28.23 -26.83
CA SER A 395 2.77 27.76 -25.46
C SER A 395 3.46 26.40 -25.38
N ALA A 396 3.52 25.61 -26.47
CA ALA A 396 4.35 24.41 -26.57
C ALA A 396 5.80 24.78 -26.92
N LEU A 397 5.99 25.79 -27.78
CA LEU A 397 7.30 26.40 -28.06
C LEU A 397 7.83 27.16 -26.83
N LEU A 398 6.96 27.88 -26.12
CA LEU A 398 7.27 28.51 -24.82
C LEU A 398 7.58 27.45 -23.75
N ARG A 399 6.86 26.31 -23.71
CA ARG A 399 7.23 25.16 -22.86
C ARG A 399 8.60 24.59 -23.21
N TRP A 400 9.03 24.66 -24.47
CA TRP A 400 10.34 24.19 -24.92
C TRP A 400 11.46 25.16 -24.52
N MET A 401 11.24 26.47 -24.66
CA MET A 401 12.18 27.52 -24.24
C MET A 401 12.25 27.69 -22.72
N VAL A 402 11.17 27.42 -21.99
CA VAL A 402 11.09 27.50 -20.53
C VAL A 402 11.52 26.18 -19.85
N ALA A 403 11.39 25.02 -20.52
CA ALA A 403 11.78 23.73 -19.94
C ALA A 403 13.28 23.57 -19.71
N GLY A 404 14.15 24.23 -20.48
CA GLY A 404 15.61 24.16 -20.25
C GLY A 404 16.00 24.71 -18.88
N PRO A 405 15.71 25.99 -18.60
CA PRO A 405 15.93 26.59 -17.28
C PRO A 405 15.15 25.89 -16.16
N GLU A 406 13.92 25.44 -16.41
CA GLU A 406 13.10 24.77 -15.41
C GLU A 406 13.61 23.36 -15.07
N VAL A 407 14.10 22.59 -16.05
CA VAL A 407 14.73 21.29 -15.79
C VAL A 407 16.06 21.48 -15.05
N ALA A 408 16.83 22.52 -15.38
CA ALA A 408 18.03 22.86 -14.61
C ALA A 408 17.70 23.26 -13.15
N ARG A 409 16.64 24.06 -12.94
CA ARG A 409 16.13 24.41 -11.60
C ARG A 409 15.71 23.16 -10.81
N LEU A 410 14.92 22.27 -11.42
CA LEU A 410 14.46 21.03 -10.77
C LEU A 410 15.60 20.07 -10.45
N ILE A 411 16.65 20.00 -11.28
CA ILE A 411 17.87 19.23 -10.98
C ILE A 411 18.57 19.83 -9.75
N GLN A 412 18.71 21.17 -9.68
CA GLN A 412 19.30 21.86 -8.52
C GLN A 412 18.48 21.70 -7.24
N GLU A 413 17.15 21.72 -7.32
CA GLU A 413 16.26 21.55 -6.16
C GLU A 413 16.22 20.12 -5.64
N PHE A 414 16.21 19.14 -6.55
CA PHE A 414 16.39 17.73 -6.18
C PHE A 414 17.77 17.49 -5.57
N GLU A 415 18.81 18.09 -6.13
CA GLU A 415 20.16 18.02 -5.57
C GLU A 415 20.24 18.65 -4.16
N PHE A 416 19.67 19.83 -3.95
CA PHE A 416 19.73 20.54 -2.68
C PHE A 416 18.93 19.81 -1.58
N SER A 417 17.70 19.36 -1.88
CA SER A 417 16.84 18.61 -0.93
C SER A 417 17.43 17.24 -0.55
N VAL A 418 17.96 16.48 -1.52
CA VAL A 418 18.60 15.19 -1.22
C VAL A 418 19.88 15.37 -0.42
N LEU A 419 20.63 16.46 -0.60
CA LEU A 419 21.88 16.71 0.12
C LEU A 419 21.69 17.27 1.54
N GLU A 420 20.75 18.19 1.77
CA GLU A 420 20.52 18.79 3.10
C GLU A 420 19.64 17.91 4.00
N ASP A 421 18.56 17.31 3.47
CA ASP A 421 17.58 16.58 4.29
C ASP A 421 17.85 15.08 4.38
N PHE A 422 18.45 14.49 3.33
CA PHE A 422 18.67 13.04 3.25
C PHE A 422 20.14 12.63 3.16
N GLY A 423 21.08 13.51 2.85
CA GLY A 423 22.49 13.17 2.63
C GLY A 423 22.77 12.42 1.32
N ASN A 424 23.97 12.62 0.75
CA ASN A 424 24.39 12.04 -0.53
C ASN A 424 24.46 10.49 -0.44
N PRO A 425 23.64 9.73 -1.19
CA PRO A 425 23.66 8.27 -1.12
C PRO A 425 24.97 7.64 -1.62
N PHE A 426 25.78 8.36 -2.40
CA PHE A 426 27.08 7.90 -2.88
C PHE A 426 28.23 8.13 -1.89
N GLU A 427 28.00 8.90 -0.82
CA GLU A 427 28.96 9.15 0.25
C GLU A 427 28.88 8.13 1.40
N GLU A 428 27.91 7.22 1.37
CA GLU A 428 27.78 6.15 2.36
C GLU A 428 29.04 5.25 2.37
N GLU A 429 29.52 4.88 3.56
CA GLU A 429 30.73 4.05 3.74
C GLU A 429 30.44 2.72 4.44
N SER A 430 29.24 2.56 5.00
CA SER A 430 28.82 1.32 5.65
C SER A 430 28.57 0.18 4.64
N LYS A 431 28.61 -1.06 5.14
CA LYS A 431 28.25 -2.26 4.37
C LYS A 431 26.74 -2.52 4.33
N ASP A 432 25.95 -1.61 4.89
CA ASP A 432 24.51 -1.73 5.00
C ASP A 432 23.82 -1.04 3.81
N LEU A 433 22.71 -1.60 3.36
CA LEU A 433 21.81 -0.92 2.42
C LEU A 433 20.88 -0.02 3.23
N ILE A 434 20.58 1.21 2.79
CA ILE A 434 19.72 2.14 3.55
C ILE A 434 18.65 2.77 2.66
N VAL A 435 17.41 2.83 3.18
CA VAL A 435 16.32 3.58 2.55
C VAL A 435 16.64 5.09 2.59
N LEU A 436 16.52 5.79 1.46
CA LEU A 436 17.03 7.17 1.29
C LEU A 436 16.45 8.14 2.33
N HIS A 437 15.13 8.11 2.52
CA HIS A 437 14.40 9.05 3.39
C HIS A 437 14.34 8.62 4.87
N SER A 438 14.16 7.31 5.13
CA SER A 438 13.95 6.80 6.49
C SER A 438 15.23 6.30 7.16
N LYS A 439 16.31 6.14 6.38
CA LYS A 439 17.58 5.53 6.81
C LYS A 439 17.43 4.12 7.42
N GLU A 440 16.30 3.45 7.14
CA GLU A 440 16.05 2.07 7.55
C GLU A 440 16.99 1.11 6.81
N ILE A 441 17.53 0.13 7.52
CA ILE A 441 18.35 -0.95 6.93
C ILE A 441 17.41 -2.12 6.60
N PRO A 442 17.20 -2.49 5.33
CA PRO A 442 16.48 -3.70 4.97
C PRO A 442 17.31 -4.94 5.33
N GLY A 443 16.65 -6.06 5.63
CA GLY A 443 17.33 -7.26 6.12
C GLY A 443 18.41 -7.83 5.17
N PRO A 444 19.30 -8.72 5.65
CA PRO A 444 20.50 -9.18 4.92
C PRO A 444 20.25 -9.72 3.50
N SER A 445 19.07 -10.31 3.27
CA SER A 445 18.66 -10.82 1.96
C SER A 445 18.52 -9.73 0.89
N ALA A 446 18.31 -8.46 1.27
CA ALA A 446 18.24 -7.34 0.33
C ALA A 446 19.61 -7.02 -0.30
N VAL A 447 20.68 -7.09 0.50
CA VAL A 447 22.06 -6.85 0.03
C VAL A 447 22.50 -7.91 -0.96
N GLU A 448 22.19 -9.18 -0.68
CA GLU A 448 22.50 -10.29 -1.60
C GLU A 448 21.75 -10.16 -2.93
N ARG A 449 20.48 -9.72 -2.90
CA ARG A 449 19.71 -9.42 -4.12
C ARG A 449 20.37 -8.30 -4.95
N VAL A 450 20.79 -7.21 -4.32
CA VAL A 450 21.46 -6.09 -5.03
C VAL A 450 22.75 -6.56 -5.71
N ARG A 451 23.53 -7.42 -5.04
CA ARG A 451 24.80 -7.92 -5.59
C ARG A 451 24.63 -8.83 -6.82
N ASN A 452 23.60 -9.67 -6.82
CA ASN A 452 23.50 -10.79 -7.77
C ASN A 452 22.47 -10.58 -8.89
N VAL A 453 21.65 -9.52 -8.84
CA VAL A 453 20.50 -9.32 -9.75
C VAL A 453 20.89 -9.30 -11.24
N LYS A 454 22.00 -8.63 -11.60
CA LYS A 454 22.45 -8.50 -12.98
C LYS A 454 22.88 -9.84 -13.58
N GLN A 455 23.76 -10.56 -12.87
CA GLN A 455 24.24 -11.89 -13.26
C GLN A 455 23.09 -12.90 -13.36
N THR A 456 22.11 -12.80 -12.46
CA THR A 456 20.92 -13.66 -12.49
C THR A 456 20.10 -13.44 -13.76
N GLY A 457 19.86 -12.19 -14.15
CA GLY A 457 19.14 -11.85 -15.37
C GLY A 457 19.87 -12.27 -16.64
N GLU A 458 21.17 -12.02 -16.71
CA GLU A 458 22.04 -12.43 -17.82
C GLU A 458 21.99 -13.95 -18.03
N HIS A 459 22.22 -14.72 -16.97
CA HIS A 459 22.20 -16.18 -17.04
C HIS A 459 20.82 -16.72 -17.46
N GLN A 460 19.73 -16.18 -16.90
CA GLN A 460 18.37 -16.61 -17.24
C GLN A 460 17.99 -16.31 -18.69
N PHE A 461 18.38 -15.14 -19.21
CA PHE A 461 18.15 -14.77 -20.60
C PHE A 461 18.91 -15.69 -21.56
N GLU A 462 20.19 -15.96 -21.28
CA GLU A 462 21.03 -16.83 -22.11
C GLU A 462 20.50 -18.27 -22.13
N MET A 463 20.20 -18.83 -20.96
CA MET A 463 19.65 -20.18 -20.85
C MET A 463 18.30 -20.31 -21.54
N TYR A 464 17.39 -19.35 -21.33
CA TYR A 464 16.06 -19.37 -21.97
C TYR A 464 16.18 -19.28 -23.50
N SER A 465 17.02 -18.37 -24.00
CA SER A 465 17.26 -18.19 -25.44
C SER A 465 17.85 -19.46 -26.07
N MET A 466 18.81 -20.08 -25.39
CA MET A 466 19.45 -21.31 -25.87
C MET A 466 18.46 -22.48 -25.90
N GLU A 467 17.86 -22.81 -24.76
CA GLU A 467 17.02 -24.00 -24.60
C GLU A 467 15.70 -23.90 -25.37
N CYS A 468 15.07 -22.72 -25.42
CA CYS A 468 13.72 -22.58 -25.98
C CYS A 468 13.70 -22.11 -27.44
N LEU A 469 14.73 -21.39 -27.91
CA LEU A 469 14.71 -20.76 -29.25
C LEU A 469 15.78 -21.30 -30.19
N ILE A 470 16.99 -21.59 -29.70
CA ILE A 470 18.13 -22.03 -30.53
C ILE A 470 18.17 -23.55 -30.63
N GLU A 471 18.39 -24.23 -29.50
CA GLU A 471 18.44 -25.70 -29.44
C GLU A 471 17.04 -26.32 -29.43
N ARG A 472 16.03 -25.56 -28.97
CA ARG A 472 14.62 -25.96 -28.90
C ARG A 472 14.39 -27.26 -28.10
N THR A 473 15.21 -27.47 -27.06
CA THR A 473 15.10 -28.58 -26.12
C THR A 473 13.91 -28.42 -25.17
N LYS A 474 13.37 -27.19 -25.03
CA LYS A 474 12.19 -26.86 -24.21
C LYS A 474 11.19 -26.02 -25.01
N PRO A 475 9.88 -26.07 -24.69
CA PRO A 475 8.87 -25.28 -25.40
C PRO A 475 8.92 -23.80 -25.00
N VAL A 476 8.40 -22.90 -25.86
CA VAL A 476 8.43 -21.44 -25.60
C VAL A 476 7.65 -21.02 -24.35
N ASP A 477 6.63 -21.79 -23.96
CA ASP A 477 5.84 -21.57 -22.75
C ASP A 477 6.45 -22.20 -21.49
N ASN A 478 7.66 -22.76 -21.60
CA ASN A 478 8.42 -23.31 -20.47
C ASN A 478 8.38 -22.33 -19.27
N PRO A 479 8.10 -22.81 -18.05
CA PRO A 479 8.07 -21.97 -16.86
C PRO A 479 9.39 -21.25 -16.66
N ILE A 480 9.32 -19.91 -16.49
CA ILE A 480 10.47 -19.09 -16.10
C ILE A 480 10.43 -18.99 -14.57
N THR A 481 11.50 -19.43 -13.91
CA THR A 481 11.67 -19.33 -12.46
C THR A 481 11.65 -17.87 -12.03
N ARG A 482 10.84 -17.54 -11.01
CA ARG A 482 10.76 -16.17 -10.47
C ARG A 482 11.83 -15.93 -9.41
N ASN A 483 12.45 -14.76 -9.45
CA ASN A 483 13.54 -14.30 -8.59
C ASN A 483 13.04 -13.59 -7.31
N LYS A 484 11.78 -13.16 -7.27
CA LYS A 484 11.13 -12.45 -6.14
C LYS A 484 11.95 -11.23 -5.69
N VAL A 485 12.39 -10.41 -6.63
CA VAL A 485 13.31 -9.28 -6.40
C VAL A 485 12.59 -8.09 -5.74
N THR A 486 12.31 -8.22 -4.45
CA THR A 486 11.79 -7.11 -3.63
C THR A 486 12.95 -6.60 -2.78
N VAL A 487 13.54 -5.46 -3.14
CA VAL A 487 14.71 -4.93 -2.41
C VAL A 487 14.28 -4.35 -1.05
N PHE A 488 13.17 -3.61 -1.02
CA PHE A 488 12.65 -2.93 0.18
C PHE A 488 11.23 -3.40 0.62
N GLY A 489 10.87 -4.68 0.42
CA GLY A 489 9.55 -5.23 0.80
C GLY A 489 9.55 -5.97 2.15
N ASN A 490 8.58 -5.85 3.08
CA ASN A 490 7.21 -5.32 2.99
C ASN A 490 6.89 -4.42 4.20
N ALA A 491 6.51 -3.17 3.94
CA ALA A 491 5.64 -2.40 4.84
C ALA A 491 4.27 -2.28 4.16
N THR A 492 3.29 -3.01 4.70
CA THR A 492 1.85 -2.70 4.73
C THR A 492 1.17 -2.37 3.39
N VAL A 493 0.20 -3.22 3.01
CA VAL A 493 -0.87 -2.89 2.05
C VAL A 493 -1.33 -1.45 2.29
N ARG A 494 -1.09 -0.56 1.32
CA ARG A 494 -1.56 0.82 1.36
C ARG A 494 -3.09 0.77 1.38
N LYS A 495 -3.70 0.98 2.56
CA LYS A 495 -5.16 1.13 2.68
C LYS A 495 -5.59 2.22 1.70
N LEU A 496 -6.56 1.90 0.86
CA LEU A 496 -7.32 2.89 0.10
C LEU A 496 -7.82 3.97 1.08
N SER A 497 -7.86 5.24 0.66
CA SER A 497 -8.41 6.32 1.50
C SER A 497 -9.80 5.94 2.03
N LYS A 498 -10.10 6.28 3.29
CA LYS A 498 -11.37 5.98 3.99
C LYS A 498 -12.62 6.23 3.12
N SER A 499 -12.60 7.30 2.32
CA SER A 499 -13.64 7.69 1.36
C SER A 499 -13.73 6.77 0.13
N LYS A 500 -12.61 6.39 -0.49
CA LYS A 500 -12.59 5.37 -1.58
C LYS A 500 -12.97 3.97 -1.09
N GLN A 501 -12.60 3.62 0.14
CA GLN A 501 -12.96 2.35 0.79
C GLN A 501 -14.46 2.26 1.04
N GLN A 502 -15.07 3.30 1.65
CA GLN A 502 -16.52 3.39 1.80
C GLN A 502 -17.23 3.26 0.46
N LEU A 503 -16.72 3.88 -0.61
CA LEU A 503 -17.29 3.79 -1.95
C LEU A 503 -17.22 2.37 -2.56
N VAL A 504 -16.16 1.62 -2.30
CA VAL A 504 -16.02 0.21 -2.74
C VAL A 504 -16.97 -0.69 -1.95
N THR A 505 -17.00 -0.54 -0.63
CA THR A 505 -17.89 -1.30 0.27
C THR A 505 -19.37 -1.04 -0.04
N MET A 506 -19.75 0.24 -0.24
CA MET A 506 -21.12 0.61 -0.65
C MET A 506 -21.49 0.02 -2.01
N LYS A 507 -20.55 -0.04 -2.97
CA LYS A 507 -20.80 -0.69 -4.28
C LYS A 507 -21.01 -2.20 -4.13
N GLN A 508 -20.26 -2.87 -3.26
CA GLN A 508 -20.43 -4.30 -2.97
C GLN A 508 -21.78 -4.58 -2.28
N ASP A 509 -22.15 -3.76 -1.30
CA ASP A 509 -23.46 -3.85 -0.63
C ASP A 509 -24.60 -3.61 -1.63
N MET A 510 -24.53 -2.56 -2.46
CA MET A 510 -25.52 -2.31 -3.51
C MET A 510 -25.61 -3.47 -4.52
N GLN A 511 -24.49 -4.11 -4.87
CA GLN A 511 -24.48 -5.29 -5.73
C GLN A 511 -25.11 -6.52 -5.05
N LEU A 512 -24.87 -6.73 -3.76
CA LEU A 512 -25.47 -7.84 -3.01
C LEU A 512 -26.99 -7.64 -2.84
N PHE A 513 -27.44 -6.43 -2.50
CA PHE A 513 -28.86 -6.12 -2.35
C PHE A 513 -29.62 -6.12 -3.67
N SER A 514 -29.03 -5.60 -4.76
CA SER A 514 -29.65 -5.70 -6.09
C SER A 514 -29.77 -7.15 -6.54
N ARG A 515 -28.78 -8.00 -6.24
CA ARG A 515 -28.88 -9.43 -6.48
C ARG A 515 -29.97 -10.09 -5.64
N LEU A 516 -30.04 -9.81 -4.34
CA LEU A 516 -31.11 -10.35 -3.49
C LEU A 516 -32.49 -9.93 -4.00
N TYR A 517 -32.68 -8.66 -4.36
CA TYR A 517 -33.93 -8.15 -4.92
C TYR A 517 -34.36 -8.92 -6.17
N ILE A 518 -33.42 -9.14 -7.11
CA ILE A 518 -33.68 -9.91 -8.34
C ILE A 518 -33.98 -11.38 -8.02
N ALA A 519 -33.28 -11.97 -7.05
CA ALA A 519 -33.50 -13.36 -6.66
C ALA A 519 -34.88 -13.58 -6.02
N CYS A 520 -35.30 -12.67 -5.12
CA CYS A 520 -36.59 -12.72 -4.43
C CYS A 520 -37.80 -12.48 -5.35
N GLN A 521 -37.60 -11.96 -6.57
CA GLN A 521 -38.69 -11.82 -7.54
C GLN A 521 -39.12 -13.15 -8.16
N SER A 522 -38.21 -14.13 -8.25
CA SER A 522 -38.48 -15.42 -8.91
C SER A 522 -38.46 -16.60 -7.94
N ARG A 523 -37.81 -16.46 -6.79
CA ARG A 523 -37.80 -17.44 -5.71
C ARG A 523 -38.42 -16.78 -4.50
N ASP A 524 -39.37 -17.44 -3.85
CA ASP A 524 -40.03 -16.96 -2.62
C ASP A 524 -38.98 -16.92 -1.48
N GLY A 525 -38.11 -15.91 -1.52
CA GLY A 525 -36.81 -15.92 -0.85
C GLY A 525 -36.94 -15.76 0.65
N ASN A 526 -36.15 -16.53 1.40
CA ASN A 526 -36.21 -16.50 2.86
C ASN A 526 -35.39 -15.31 3.38
N LEU A 527 -36.03 -14.14 3.45
CA LEU A 527 -35.43 -12.93 4.00
C LEU A 527 -35.02 -13.11 5.47
N ASP A 528 -35.70 -13.97 6.23
CA ASP A 528 -35.33 -14.23 7.63
C ASP A 528 -33.99 -14.96 7.74
N GLU A 529 -33.69 -15.87 6.81
CA GLU A 529 -32.37 -16.51 6.73
C GLU A 529 -31.29 -15.53 6.26
N PHE A 530 -31.57 -14.68 5.26
CA PHE A 530 -30.61 -13.67 4.79
C PHE A 530 -30.13 -12.75 5.92
N PHE A 531 -31.04 -12.23 6.75
CA PHE A 531 -30.69 -11.30 7.82
C PHE A 531 -30.02 -11.95 9.04
N ARG A 532 -29.89 -13.29 9.09
CA ARG A 532 -29.04 -14.01 10.06
C ARG A 532 -27.57 -13.99 9.67
N HIS A 533 -27.25 -13.71 8.41
CA HIS A 533 -25.90 -13.64 7.89
C HIS A 533 -25.42 -12.18 7.77
N GLU A 534 -24.12 -11.96 7.99
CA GLU A 534 -23.52 -10.67 7.70
C GLU A 534 -23.33 -10.51 6.19
N ASN A 535 -23.53 -9.30 5.68
CA ASN A 535 -23.43 -9.01 4.24
C ASN A 535 -21.98 -9.07 3.73
N GLN A 536 -21.01 -8.98 4.65
CA GLN A 536 -19.58 -8.90 4.39
C GLN A 536 -18.83 -9.78 5.40
N ALA A 537 -17.57 -10.09 5.09
CA ALA A 537 -16.70 -10.90 5.96
C ALA A 537 -16.48 -10.29 7.37
N CYS A 538 -16.72 -8.99 7.55
CA CYS A 538 -16.68 -8.34 8.86
C CYS A 538 -17.98 -7.54 9.10
N PRO A 539 -18.61 -7.63 10.29
CA PRO A 539 -19.86 -6.94 10.63
C PRO A 539 -19.71 -5.41 10.55
N PRO A 540 -20.43 -4.69 9.67
CA PRO A 540 -20.30 -3.24 9.56
C PRO A 540 -20.67 -2.47 10.83
N ALA A 541 -21.49 -3.07 11.69
CA ALA A 541 -21.88 -2.53 12.99
C ALA A 541 -20.75 -2.55 14.03
N LEU A 542 -19.70 -3.35 13.82
CA LEU A 542 -18.61 -3.60 14.78
C LEU A 542 -17.20 -3.40 14.18
N SER A 543 -17.07 -3.35 12.85
CA SER A 543 -15.77 -3.26 12.17
C SER A 543 -15.48 -1.86 11.60
N ASP A 544 -14.18 -1.53 11.47
CA ASP A 544 -13.70 -0.29 10.85
C ASP A 544 -13.76 -0.29 9.30
N GLY A 545 -14.37 -1.32 8.70
CA GLY A 545 -14.41 -1.55 7.25
C GLY A 545 -13.11 -2.10 6.65
N CYS A 546 -12.10 -2.39 7.47
CA CYS A 546 -10.82 -2.98 7.07
C CYS A 546 -10.47 -4.23 7.89
N GLY A 547 -11.47 -4.86 8.52
CA GLY A 547 -11.28 -6.04 9.38
C GLY A 547 -10.82 -5.74 10.81
N GLY A 548 -10.63 -4.47 11.20
CA GLY A 548 -10.26 -4.08 12.57
C GLY A 548 -11.46 -3.70 13.43
N LEU A 549 -11.28 -3.65 14.76
CA LEU A 549 -12.29 -3.16 15.71
C LEU A 549 -12.70 -1.71 15.42
N TYR A 550 -14.00 -1.44 15.44
CA TYR A 550 -14.52 -0.07 15.38
C TYR A 550 -14.24 0.68 16.69
N GLN A 551 -13.64 1.87 16.60
CA GLN A 551 -13.20 2.66 17.76
C GLN A 551 -14.15 3.84 18.00
N GLY A 552 -14.72 3.93 19.20
CA GLY A 552 -15.54 5.06 19.66
C GLY A 552 -14.76 6.09 20.48
N VAL A 553 -15.44 7.16 20.88
CA VAL A 553 -14.88 8.18 21.77
C VAL A 553 -15.03 7.73 23.23
N LYS A 554 -13.93 7.29 23.86
CA LYS A 554 -13.93 6.78 25.25
C LYS A 554 -14.40 7.83 26.27
N SER A 555 -14.00 9.09 26.09
CA SER A 555 -14.23 10.19 27.05
C SER A 555 -15.71 10.55 27.27
N ASP A 556 -16.60 10.09 26.40
CA ASP A 556 -18.04 10.36 26.51
C ASP A 556 -18.64 9.81 27.80
N LEU A 557 -18.10 8.70 28.34
CA LEU A 557 -18.59 8.11 29.58
C LEU A 557 -18.24 8.96 30.81
N LEU A 558 -17.12 9.69 30.80
CA LEU A 558 -16.71 10.54 31.92
C LEU A 558 -17.77 11.59 32.24
N SER A 559 -18.32 12.25 31.21
CA SER A 559 -19.39 13.23 31.43
C SER A 559 -20.63 12.60 32.08
N CYS A 560 -20.98 11.35 31.72
CA CYS A 560 -22.10 10.65 32.37
C CYS A 560 -21.81 10.36 33.85
N LEU A 561 -20.56 10.02 34.21
CA LEU A 561 -20.18 9.73 35.59
C LEU A 561 -20.08 11.01 36.44
N GLU A 562 -19.61 12.11 35.85
CA GLU A 562 -19.56 13.43 36.49
C GLU A 562 -20.98 13.99 36.72
N ASP A 563 -21.93 13.73 35.82
CA ASP A 563 -23.35 14.08 36.00
C ASP A 563 -24.01 13.32 37.15
N VAL A 564 -23.53 12.11 37.47
CA VAL A 564 -24.03 11.30 38.60
C VAL A 564 -23.60 11.87 39.95
N HIS A 565 -22.38 12.42 40.01
CA HIS A 565 -21.85 13.04 41.22
C HIS A 565 -20.90 14.19 40.88
N SER A 566 -21.42 15.42 40.97
CA SER A 566 -20.64 16.64 40.78
C SER A 566 -19.92 17.03 42.07
N SER A 567 -18.69 16.59 42.27
CA SER A 567 -17.84 17.10 43.36
C SER A 567 -16.85 18.13 42.82
N TYR A 568 -16.94 19.36 43.34
CA TYR A 568 -15.86 20.34 43.26
C TYR A 568 -15.55 20.82 44.67
N SER A 569 -14.25 20.80 45.01
CA SER A 569 -13.61 21.15 46.29
C SER A 569 -13.81 20.17 47.47
N ASP A 570 -12.76 19.41 47.82
CA ASP A 570 -11.83 19.84 48.88
C ASP A 570 -10.49 19.09 48.78
N ASN A 571 -9.38 19.84 48.90
CA ASN A 571 -8.01 19.35 48.84
C ASN A 571 -7.58 18.86 50.22
N SER A 572 -8.21 17.79 50.68
CA SER A 572 -7.79 17.15 51.94
C SER A 572 -6.39 16.53 51.79
N LYS A 573 -5.60 16.54 52.88
CA LYS A 573 -4.23 15.97 52.89
C LYS A 573 -4.28 14.48 52.53
N VAL A 574 -4.00 14.16 51.26
CA VAL A 574 -3.84 12.79 50.77
C VAL A 574 -2.57 12.18 51.37
N THR A 575 -2.60 10.91 51.75
CA THR A 575 -1.44 10.23 52.35
C THR A 575 -0.69 9.34 51.36
N CYS A 576 -1.33 8.92 50.26
CA CYS A 576 -0.72 8.10 49.21
C CYS A 576 -1.07 8.62 47.80
N VAL A 577 -0.07 8.71 46.93
CA VAL A 577 -0.25 8.99 45.49
C VAL A 577 0.21 7.82 44.65
N ILE A 578 -0.59 7.44 43.66
CA ILE A 578 -0.27 6.41 42.68
C ILE A 578 -0.23 7.05 41.31
N ILE A 579 0.89 6.89 40.60
CA ILE A 579 1.20 7.61 39.37
C ILE A 579 1.34 6.61 38.23
N ASP A 580 0.60 6.87 37.15
CA ASP A 580 0.84 6.24 35.86
C ASP A 580 2.17 6.75 35.28
N GLY A 581 3.17 5.89 35.31
CA GLY A 581 4.52 6.22 34.87
C GLY A 581 4.59 6.48 33.37
N ALA A 582 3.90 5.68 32.56
CA ALA A 582 3.93 5.81 31.10
C ALA A 582 3.29 7.12 30.63
N VAL A 583 2.18 7.52 31.25
CA VAL A 583 1.55 8.83 31.04
C VAL A 583 2.47 9.96 31.49
N THR A 584 3.14 9.80 32.64
CA THR A 584 4.07 10.80 33.16
C THR A 584 5.24 11.04 32.20
N VAL A 585 5.82 9.97 31.62
CA VAL A 585 6.89 10.06 30.62
C VAL A 585 6.43 10.72 29.31
N GLN A 586 5.17 10.50 28.91
CA GLN A 586 4.61 11.17 27.73
C GLN A 586 4.40 12.67 27.96
N MET A 587 4.02 13.05 29.18
CA MET A 587 3.80 14.44 29.59
C MET A 587 5.13 15.19 29.74
N LEU A 588 6.13 14.58 30.36
CA LEU A 588 7.44 15.19 30.63
C LEU A 588 8.37 15.03 29.43
N LYS A 589 8.24 15.90 28.43
CA LYS A 589 9.10 15.86 27.24
C LYS A 589 10.52 16.37 27.55
N PRO A 590 11.58 15.70 27.05
CA PRO A 590 12.96 16.11 27.26
C PRO A 590 13.38 17.27 26.33
N SER A 591 12.84 18.48 26.51
CA SER A 591 13.05 19.60 25.58
C SER A 591 14.36 20.38 25.78
N ALA A 592 14.94 20.35 26.98
CA ALA A 592 16.14 21.14 27.32
C ALA A 592 17.37 20.28 27.71
N VAL A 593 17.21 18.96 27.69
CA VAL A 593 18.21 17.99 28.15
C VAL A 593 18.76 17.19 26.97
N LYS A 594 20.05 16.84 27.04
CA LYS A 594 20.78 16.18 25.96
C LYS A 594 20.92 14.68 26.18
N THR A 595 20.94 14.21 27.43
CA THR A 595 21.20 12.80 27.77
C THR A 595 20.08 12.18 28.63
N PHE A 596 19.98 10.85 28.66
CA PHE A 596 19.01 10.17 29.54
C PHE A 596 19.28 10.41 31.03
N ASN A 597 20.54 10.57 31.44
CA ASN A 597 20.88 11.00 32.80
C ASN A 597 20.33 12.38 33.13
N GLU A 598 20.55 13.37 32.26
CA GLU A 598 19.99 14.73 32.43
C GLU A 598 18.46 14.67 32.47
N TYR A 599 17.82 13.88 31.60
CA TYR A 599 16.36 13.71 31.66
C TYR A 599 15.88 13.14 32.99
N ALA A 600 16.55 12.10 33.51
CA ALA A 600 16.18 11.52 34.79
C ALA A 600 16.34 12.52 35.94
N HIS A 601 17.48 13.19 36.05
CA HIS A 601 17.84 14.03 37.19
C HIS A 601 17.29 15.46 37.13
N ASP A 602 17.12 16.03 35.94
CA ASP A 602 16.73 17.44 35.78
C ASP A 602 15.23 17.60 35.45
N VAL A 603 14.57 16.53 34.99
CA VAL A 603 13.16 16.58 34.56
C VAL A 603 12.28 15.60 35.32
N PHE A 604 12.57 14.30 35.23
CA PHE A 604 11.68 13.24 35.74
C PHE A 604 11.64 13.19 37.28
N ILE A 605 12.80 13.07 37.93
CA ILE A 605 12.91 13.01 39.39
C ILE A 605 12.40 14.30 40.05
N PRO A 606 12.75 15.52 39.60
CA PRO A 606 12.22 16.76 40.18
C PRO A 606 10.69 16.90 40.07
N TYR A 607 10.07 16.27 39.07
CA TYR A 607 8.61 16.22 38.99
C TYR A 607 8.02 15.31 40.07
N LEU A 608 8.55 14.09 40.23
CA LEU A 608 8.08 13.13 41.23
C LEU A 608 8.39 13.57 42.67
N SER A 609 9.54 14.19 42.90
CA SER A 609 9.93 14.69 44.23
C SER A 609 8.95 15.72 44.78
N ARG A 610 8.48 16.66 43.94
CA ARG A 610 7.46 17.65 44.31
C ARG A 610 6.12 17.00 44.69
N LYS A 611 5.75 15.90 44.03
CA LYS A 611 4.54 15.12 44.36
C LYS A 611 4.72 14.35 45.67
N HIS A 612 5.93 13.82 45.88
CA HIS A 612 6.32 13.11 47.08
C HIS A 612 6.37 14.01 48.33
N THR A 613 6.66 15.31 48.19
CA THR A 613 6.72 16.24 49.34
C THR A 613 5.42 16.25 50.14
N SER A 614 4.26 16.12 49.49
CA SER A 614 2.93 16.25 50.10
C SER A 614 2.31 14.94 50.61
N VAL A 615 2.95 13.79 50.43
CA VAL A 615 2.40 12.46 50.77
C VAL A 615 3.40 11.64 51.57
N THR A 616 2.92 10.60 52.26
CA THR A 616 3.77 9.63 52.99
C THR A 616 4.19 8.44 52.13
N ARG A 617 3.46 8.18 51.03
CA ARG A 617 3.72 7.06 50.11
C ARG A 617 3.52 7.49 48.65
N LEU A 618 4.45 7.14 47.78
CA LEU A 618 4.38 7.32 46.33
C LEU A 618 4.56 5.99 45.61
N ASP A 619 3.61 5.63 44.76
CA ASP A 619 3.66 4.44 43.92
C ASP A 619 3.80 4.85 42.46
N LEU A 620 4.83 4.34 41.78
CA LEU A 620 5.06 4.54 40.34
C LEU A 620 4.79 3.23 39.61
N VAL A 621 3.75 3.23 38.77
CA VAL A 621 3.24 2.03 38.10
C VAL A 621 3.51 2.11 36.60
N TRP A 622 4.13 1.07 36.05
CA TRP A 622 4.48 0.93 34.63
C TRP A 622 3.65 -0.16 33.94
N ASP A 623 3.41 0.03 32.64
CA ASP A 623 2.92 -1.03 31.76
C ASP A 623 3.98 -2.12 31.56
N ARG A 624 3.50 -3.33 31.24
CA ARG A 624 4.30 -4.42 30.69
C ARG A 624 4.03 -4.55 29.20
N TYR A 625 5.08 -4.78 28.42
CA TYR A 625 5.00 -4.90 26.97
C TYR A 625 5.27 -6.34 26.53
N LEU A 626 4.19 -7.12 26.36
CA LEU A 626 4.25 -8.51 25.90
C LEU A 626 4.14 -8.60 24.37
N SER A 627 4.93 -9.48 23.74
CA SER A 627 4.93 -9.69 22.29
C SER A 627 3.65 -10.37 21.79
N GLU A 628 3.12 -11.34 22.54
CA GLU A 628 1.87 -12.07 22.22
C GLU A 628 0.64 -11.48 22.93
N SER A 629 0.42 -10.17 22.83
CA SER A 629 -0.73 -9.48 23.47
C SER A 629 -1.87 -9.16 22.50
N LEU A 630 -3.12 -9.17 22.98
CA LEU A 630 -4.29 -8.63 22.26
C LEU A 630 -4.11 -7.13 21.92
N LYS A 631 -3.31 -6.40 22.70
CA LYS A 631 -3.01 -5.00 22.45
C LYS A 631 -1.83 -4.76 21.51
N ALA A 632 -1.08 -5.80 21.12
CA ALA A 632 0.03 -5.66 20.17
C ALA A 632 -0.44 -5.03 18.84
N THR A 633 -1.59 -5.46 18.33
CA THR A 633 -2.19 -4.92 17.10
C THR A 633 -2.56 -3.43 17.24
N THR A 634 -3.12 -3.04 18.39
CA THR A 634 -3.45 -1.63 18.69
C THR A 634 -2.18 -0.78 18.85
N ARG A 635 -1.11 -1.33 19.42
CA ARG A 635 0.21 -0.67 19.50
C ARG A 635 0.82 -0.50 18.10
N ALA A 636 0.75 -1.51 17.24
CA ALA A 636 1.23 -1.46 15.86
C ALA A 636 0.53 -0.37 15.02
N LYS A 637 -0.76 -0.10 15.28
CA LYS A 637 -1.50 1.00 14.64
C LYS A 637 -0.98 2.41 15.02
N ARG A 638 -0.22 2.57 16.10
CA ARG A 638 0.33 3.86 16.56
C ARG A 638 1.53 4.34 15.73
N GLY A 639 1.97 3.56 14.75
CA GLY A 639 3.06 3.88 13.81
C GLY A 639 4.37 3.21 14.18
N LYS A 640 5.33 3.23 13.24
CA LYS A 640 6.68 2.70 13.48
C LYS A 640 7.54 3.72 14.24
N GLY A 641 8.42 3.22 15.09
CA GLY A 641 9.41 4.00 15.82
C GLY A 641 10.82 3.46 15.58
N VAL A 642 11.84 4.21 15.99
CA VAL A 642 13.25 3.82 15.84
C VAL A 642 13.71 3.10 17.10
N GLN A 643 14.19 1.87 16.98
CA GLN A 643 14.76 1.14 18.13
C GLN A 643 16.07 1.81 18.57
N ARG A 644 16.20 2.11 19.86
CA ARG A 644 17.35 2.81 20.42
C ARG A 644 17.60 2.38 21.86
N ARG A 645 18.84 2.05 22.17
CA ARG A 645 19.28 1.62 23.51
C ARG A 645 19.23 2.78 24.51
N VAL A 646 18.75 2.50 25.72
CA VAL A 646 18.70 3.48 26.81
C VAL A 646 19.88 3.25 27.75
N VAL A 647 20.85 4.17 27.69
CA VAL A 647 22.01 4.22 28.59
C VAL A 647 22.16 5.66 29.06
N GLY A 648 22.55 5.89 30.32
CA GLY A 648 22.56 7.23 30.93
C GLY A 648 23.33 8.30 30.14
N SER A 649 24.48 7.95 29.54
CA SER A 649 25.30 8.85 28.71
C SER A 649 24.81 8.99 27.26
N ALA A 650 23.84 8.17 26.82
CA ALA A 650 23.34 8.23 25.47
C ALA A 650 22.47 9.47 25.26
N ALA A 651 22.56 10.03 24.04
CA ALA A 651 21.78 11.21 23.67
C ALA A 651 20.28 10.91 23.59
N ILE A 652 19.46 11.85 24.07
CA ILE A 652 18.01 11.82 23.94
C ILE A 652 17.64 11.85 22.44
N PRO A 653 16.71 11.00 22.00
CA PRO A 653 16.23 11.02 20.63
C PRO A 653 15.46 12.31 20.33
N GLN A 654 15.76 12.95 19.20
CA GLN A 654 15.12 14.21 18.80
C GLN A 654 13.59 14.08 18.67
N ASN A 655 13.10 12.92 18.21
CA ASN A 655 11.67 12.64 18.17
C ASN A 655 11.26 11.69 19.31
N TRP A 656 10.95 12.28 20.47
CA TRP A 656 10.52 11.55 21.67
C TRP A 656 9.30 10.68 21.45
N GLN A 657 8.34 11.14 20.63
CA GLN A 657 7.12 10.39 20.35
C GLN A 657 7.40 9.13 19.52
N ASN A 658 8.28 9.21 18.52
CA ASN A 658 8.70 8.04 17.75
C ASN A 658 9.50 7.05 18.61
N PHE A 659 10.34 7.54 19.52
CA PHE A 659 11.06 6.70 20.46
C PHE A 659 10.11 5.90 21.37
N LEU A 660 9.07 6.56 21.91
CA LEU A 660 8.03 5.94 22.73
C LEU A 660 7.02 5.09 21.92
N ARG A 661 7.18 4.91 20.61
CA ARG A 661 6.36 3.95 19.83
C ARG A 661 6.93 2.53 19.84
N VAL A 662 8.19 2.36 20.26
CA VAL A 662 8.86 1.06 20.29
C VAL A 662 8.77 0.48 21.70
N ASP A 663 8.16 -0.69 21.83
CA ASP A 663 7.94 -1.35 23.12
C ASP A 663 9.26 -1.64 23.86
N SER A 664 10.30 -2.12 23.16
CA SER A 664 11.62 -2.37 23.78
C SER A 664 12.27 -1.11 24.35
N ASN A 665 12.11 0.03 23.67
CA ASN A 665 12.66 1.31 24.14
C ASN A 665 11.98 1.75 25.44
N LYS A 666 10.67 1.54 25.55
CA LYS A 666 9.92 1.86 26.77
C LYS A 666 10.36 0.98 27.92
N THR A 667 10.47 -0.33 27.70
CA THR A 667 10.94 -1.27 28.72
C THR A 667 12.31 -0.82 29.26
N GLU A 668 13.29 -0.57 28.38
CA GLU A 668 14.61 -0.08 28.81
C GLU A 668 14.54 1.27 29.52
N LEU A 669 13.74 2.22 29.02
CA LEU A 669 13.58 3.54 29.64
C LEU A 669 12.96 3.44 31.04
N PHE A 670 11.91 2.66 31.20
CA PHE A 670 11.19 2.53 32.46
C PHE A 670 12.08 1.88 33.52
N THR A 671 12.81 0.82 33.17
CA THR A 671 13.82 0.23 34.05
C THR A 671 14.91 1.24 34.45
N PHE A 672 15.42 2.03 33.49
CA PHE A 672 16.42 3.06 33.76
C PHE A 672 15.90 4.15 34.73
N LEU A 673 14.68 4.65 34.51
CA LEU A 673 14.06 5.67 35.35
C LEU A 673 13.74 5.14 36.75
N SER A 674 13.25 3.91 36.88
CA SER A 674 13.03 3.25 38.17
C SER A 674 14.32 3.18 39.00
N GLN A 675 15.43 2.75 38.37
CA GLN A 675 16.73 2.67 39.04
C GLN A 675 17.27 4.04 39.43
N ALA A 676 17.12 5.06 38.58
CA ALA A 676 17.55 6.43 38.89
C ALA A 676 16.74 7.02 40.06
N LEU A 677 15.44 6.78 40.09
CA LEU A 677 14.55 7.27 41.15
C LEU A 677 14.84 6.59 42.49
N LEU A 678 15.07 5.27 42.52
CA LEU A 678 15.43 4.54 43.74
C LEU A 678 16.74 5.07 44.34
N LYS A 679 17.78 5.23 43.51
CA LYS A 679 19.06 5.80 43.94
C LYS A 679 18.92 7.19 44.54
N TRP A 680 18.10 8.03 43.91
CA TRP A 680 17.82 9.37 44.44
C TRP A 680 17.08 9.31 45.78
N PHE A 681 16.10 8.42 45.91
CA PHE A 681 15.32 8.26 47.14
C PHE A 681 16.19 7.84 48.34
N ASP A 682 17.08 6.87 48.12
CA ASP A 682 17.99 6.38 49.16
C ASP A 682 18.95 7.47 49.65
N CYS A 683 19.28 8.46 48.80
CA CYS A 683 20.11 9.61 49.18
C CYS A 683 19.35 10.68 49.99
N VAL A 684 18.03 10.81 49.81
CA VAL A 684 17.24 11.92 50.38
C VAL A 684 16.69 11.59 51.78
N ARG A 685 16.74 10.32 52.22
CA ARG A 685 16.39 9.82 53.58
C ARG A 685 15.24 10.60 54.26
N GLU A 686 14.03 10.40 53.74
CA GLU A 686 12.78 10.82 54.39
C GLU A 686 12.06 9.61 55.02
N ASP A 687 11.25 9.81 56.06
CA ASP A 687 10.37 8.79 56.69
C ASP A 687 9.17 8.39 55.79
N LYS A 688 9.42 8.22 54.49
CA LYS A 688 8.38 8.03 53.47
C LYS A 688 8.67 6.80 52.62
N GLN A 689 7.65 6.35 51.90
CA GLN A 689 7.67 5.11 51.15
C GLN A 689 7.60 5.36 49.64
N LEU A 690 8.50 4.74 48.90
CA LEU A 690 8.49 4.66 47.45
C LEU A 690 8.25 3.23 47.03
N VAL A 691 7.26 2.99 46.17
CA VAL A 691 6.94 1.68 45.60
C VAL A 691 6.97 1.81 44.09
N ILE A 692 7.72 0.97 43.38
CA ILE A 692 7.85 1.03 41.94
C ILE A 692 7.63 -0.36 41.37
N THR A 693 6.80 -0.48 40.34
CA THR A 693 6.65 -1.74 39.62
C THR A 693 7.89 -2.05 38.78
N ASP A 694 8.30 -3.31 38.69
CA ASP A 694 9.40 -3.73 37.82
C ASP A 694 9.07 -5.07 37.16
N ASP A 695 8.58 -5.00 35.91
CA ASP A 695 7.99 -6.15 35.21
C ASP A 695 6.98 -6.90 36.08
N VAL A 696 7.22 -8.17 36.42
CA VAL A 696 6.36 -8.93 37.35
C VAL A 696 6.58 -8.61 38.82
N GLY A 697 7.71 -8.02 39.18
CA GLY A 697 8.08 -7.69 40.57
C GLY A 697 7.66 -6.28 41.00
N VAL A 698 7.96 -5.96 42.26
CA VAL A 698 7.81 -4.63 42.84
C VAL A 698 9.05 -4.30 43.66
N LEU A 699 9.59 -3.11 43.44
CA LEU A 699 10.70 -2.52 44.18
C LEU A 699 10.13 -1.57 45.23
N SER A 700 10.70 -1.53 46.43
CA SER A 700 10.30 -0.57 47.47
C SER A 700 11.50 -0.01 48.23
N SER A 701 11.41 1.27 48.60
CA SER A 701 12.35 1.93 49.51
C SER A 701 11.57 2.78 50.53
N PRO A 702 11.70 2.52 51.85
CA PRO A 702 12.37 1.36 52.44
C PRO A 702 11.66 0.05 52.06
N SER A 703 12.35 -1.09 52.21
CA SER A 703 11.76 -2.41 51.94
C SER A 703 10.51 -2.60 52.80
N LEU A 704 9.35 -2.76 52.16
CA LEU A 704 8.10 -3.01 52.86
C LEU A 704 8.03 -4.47 53.34
N PRO A 705 7.41 -4.73 54.51
CA PRO A 705 7.40 -6.07 55.12
C PRO A 705 6.50 -7.08 54.40
N ASP A 706 5.46 -6.62 53.71
CA ASP A 706 4.57 -7.46 52.90
C ASP A 706 4.31 -6.79 51.54
N LEU A 707 4.64 -7.51 50.47
CA LEU A 707 4.37 -7.11 49.09
C LEU A 707 3.56 -8.19 48.35
N SER A 708 3.10 -9.23 49.06
CA SER A 708 2.48 -10.43 48.46
C SER A 708 1.21 -10.12 47.68
N SER A 709 0.47 -9.05 48.05
CA SER A 709 -0.72 -8.62 47.34
C SER A 709 -0.44 -7.86 46.03
N ILE A 710 0.80 -7.44 45.78
CA ILE A 710 1.20 -6.67 44.59
C ILE A 710 2.40 -7.26 43.82
N SER A 711 3.06 -8.30 44.34
CA SER A 711 4.21 -8.97 43.75
C SER A 711 4.24 -10.48 44.06
N PRO A 712 4.38 -11.37 43.06
CA PRO A 712 4.45 -11.08 41.64
C PRO A 712 3.09 -10.61 41.09
N CYS A 713 3.10 -9.79 40.04
CA CYS A 713 1.91 -9.30 39.36
C CYS A 713 1.99 -9.59 37.86
N THR A 714 0.98 -10.28 37.31
CA THR A 714 0.93 -10.62 35.88
C THR A 714 0.11 -9.66 35.04
N HIS A 715 -0.45 -8.59 35.65
CA HIS A 715 -1.20 -7.57 34.93
C HIS A 715 -0.34 -6.94 33.84
N GLU A 716 -0.85 -6.91 32.61
CA GLU A 716 -0.14 -6.32 31.48
C GLU A 716 -0.12 -4.78 31.55
N GLU A 717 -1.20 -4.17 32.03
CA GLU A 717 -1.39 -2.72 31.94
C GLU A 717 -1.27 -2.03 33.29
N ALA A 718 -0.82 -0.77 33.25
CA ALA A 718 -0.79 0.08 34.43
C ALA A 718 -2.21 0.33 34.96
N ASP A 719 -3.24 0.35 34.10
CA ASP A 719 -4.61 0.70 34.48
C ASP A 719 -5.17 -0.19 35.58
N THR A 720 -5.12 -1.52 35.43
CA THR A 720 -5.57 -2.50 36.43
C THR A 720 -4.57 -2.61 37.57
N ARG A 721 -3.27 -2.53 37.26
CA ARG A 721 -2.21 -2.67 38.27
C ARG A 721 -2.25 -1.55 39.30
N MET A 722 -2.61 -0.34 38.91
CA MET A 722 -2.78 0.78 39.84
C MET A 722 -3.83 0.49 40.93
N LEU A 723 -4.89 -0.28 40.62
CA LEU A 723 -5.92 -0.63 41.60
C LEU A 723 -5.42 -1.66 42.63
N LEU A 724 -4.51 -2.56 42.25
CA LEU A 724 -3.80 -3.41 43.22
C LEU A 724 -2.98 -2.58 44.21
N HIS A 725 -2.28 -1.56 43.71
CA HIS A 725 -1.52 -0.64 44.55
C HIS A 725 -2.43 0.18 45.48
N VAL A 726 -3.63 0.58 45.03
CA VAL A 726 -4.65 1.18 45.91
C VAL A 726 -5.00 0.20 47.02
N ALA A 727 -5.40 -1.03 46.70
CA ALA A 727 -5.80 -2.02 47.69
C ALA A 727 -4.71 -2.29 48.72
N HIS A 728 -3.46 -2.41 48.27
CA HIS A 728 -2.32 -2.58 49.16
C HIS A 728 -2.04 -1.34 50.02
N ALA A 729 -2.19 -0.12 49.49
CA ALA A 729 -2.10 1.09 50.31
C ALA A 729 -3.19 1.13 51.39
N VAL A 730 -4.42 0.72 51.08
CA VAL A 730 -5.52 0.59 52.05
C VAL A 730 -5.19 -0.44 53.14
N GLN A 731 -4.64 -1.60 52.77
CA GLN A 731 -4.18 -2.63 53.71
C GLN A 731 -3.08 -2.13 54.66
N ASN A 732 -2.29 -1.15 54.21
CA ASN A 732 -1.24 -0.49 54.99
C ASN A 732 -1.72 0.79 55.71
N GLY A 733 -3.05 0.98 55.86
CA GLY A 733 -3.63 2.04 56.69
C GLY A 733 -3.86 3.39 55.99
N HIS A 734 -3.68 3.48 54.67
CA HIS A 734 -4.00 4.70 53.92
C HIS A 734 -5.51 4.80 53.64
N GLN A 735 -6.16 5.83 54.16
CA GLN A 735 -7.60 6.08 53.96
C GLN A 735 -7.90 7.05 52.81
N LYS A 736 -7.00 7.98 52.51
CA LYS A 736 -7.15 8.96 51.42
C LYS A 736 -6.05 8.76 50.39
N ILE A 737 -6.44 8.26 49.23
CA ILE A 737 -5.52 7.84 48.16
C ILE A 737 -5.88 8.57 46.87
N ILE A 738 -4.88 9.02 46.13
CA ILE A 738 -5.08 9.66 44.84
C ILE A 738 -4.35 8.94 43.70
N ILE A 739 -5.09 8.65 42.63
CA ILE A 739 -4.54 8.15 41.37
C ILE A 739 -4.33 9.33 40.42
N GLN A 740 -3.15 9.48 39.85
CA GLN A 740 -2.90 10.41 38.75
C GLN A 740 -2.92 9.68 37.41
N THR A 741 -3.87 10.03 36.54
CA THR A 741 -4.06 9.39 35.23
C THR A 741 -4.70 10.35 34.22
N VAL A 742 -4.59 10.01 32.93
CA VAL A 742 -5.36 10.63 31.84
C VAL A 742 -6.28 9.63 31.15
N ASP A 743 -6.26 8.37 31.56
CA ASP A 743 -7.04 7.30 30.95
C ASP A 743 -8.42 7.17 31.61
N THR A 744 -9.46 7.10 30.77
CA THR A 744 -10.84 6.89 31.22
C THR A 744 -11.04 5.50 31.79
N ASP A 745 -10.27 4.52 31.32
CA ASP A 745 -10.38 3.12 31.76
C ASP A 745 -10.08 3.04 33.27
N VAL A 746 -9.09 3.78 33.76
CA VAL A 746 -8.74 3.87 35.20
C VAL A 746 -9.86 4.48 36.04
N VAL A 747 -10.59 5.48 35.53
CA VAL A 747 -11.73 6.07 36.26
C VAL A 747 -12.85 5.03 36.42
N VAL A 748 -13.16 4.29 35.37
CA VAL A 748 -14.16 3.22 35.39
C VAL A 748 -13.78 2.12 36.38
N LEU A 749 -12.51 1.69 36.36
CA LEU A 749 -11.99 0.67 37.27
C LEU A 749 -11.98 1.16 38.71
N ALA A 750 -11.59 2.40 38.97
CA ALA A 750 -11.60 2.99 40.31
C ALA A 750 -13.00 3.03 40.93
N VAL A 751 -14.01 3.41 40.16
CA VAL A 751 -15.41 3.41 40.64
C VAL A 751 -15.87 2.01 41.04
N ALA A 752 -15.50 0.98 40.27
CA ALA A 752 -15.82 -0.40 40.58
C ALA A 752 -15.00 -0.95 41.76
N ALA A 753 -13.70 -0.65 41.81
CA ALA A 753 -12.76 -1.15 42.80
C ALA A 753 -13.13 -0.72 44.23
N VAL A 754 -13.67 0.49 44.43
CA VAL A 754 -14.11 0.98 45.75
C VAL A 754 -15.06 0.00 46.45
N GLN A 755 -15.90 -0.74 45.70
CA GLN A 755 -16.81 -1.73 46.27
C GLN A 755 -16.10 -2.95 46.89
N GLY A 756 -14.84 -3.19 46.52
CA GLY A 756 -13.99 -4.24 47.10
C GLY A 756 -12.98 -3.73 48.13
N LEU A 757 -12.97 -2.43 48.42
CA LEU A 757 -12.08 -1.80 49.39
C LEU A 757 -12.78 -1.55 50.73
N ASN A 758 -12.04 -1.08 51.73
CA ASN A 758 -12.61 -0.66 53.01
C ASN A 758 -13.61 0.51 52.79
N PRO A 759 -14.84 0.47 53.36
CA PRO A 759 -15.85 1.52 53.19
C PRO A 759 -15.40 2.94 53.55
N ASP A 760 -14.42 3.09 54.45
CA ASP A 760 -13.93 4.39 54.92
C ASP A 760 -12.87 5.01 53.96
N VAL A 761 -12.58 4.36 52.82
CA VAL A 761 -11.60 4.84 51.85
C VAL A 761 -12.17 5.91 50.93
N GLU A 762 -11.45 7.03 50.88
CA GLU A 762 -11.64 8.06 49.87
C GLU A 762 -10.64 7.87 48.73
N LEU A 763 -11.11 7.28 47.62
CA LEU A 763 -10.35 7.17 46.38
C LEU A 763 -10.64 8.36 45.45
N TRP A 764 -9.59 9.11 45.14
CA TRP A 764 -9.62 10.29 44.27
C TRP A 764 -8.83 10.04 42.98
N LEU A 765 -9.23 10.67 41.87
CA LEU A 765 -8.44 10.72 40.64
C LEU A 765 -8.06 12.15 40.31
N ALA A 766 -6.76 12.43 40.19
CA ALA A 766 -6.22 13.61 39.54
C ALA A 766 -6.20 13.37 38.02
N PHE A 767 -7.30 13.73 37.35
CA PHE A 767 -7.58 13.39 35.97
C PHE A 767 -7.28 14.54 35.00
N GLY A 768 -6.59 14.25 33.89
CA GLY A 768 -6.34 15.20 32.79
C GLY A 768 -5.06 16.03 32.94
N THR A 769 -4.83 16.97 32.01
CA THR A 769 -3.65 17.87 32.03
C THR A 769 -4.02 19.31 31.66
N GLY A 770 -3.19 20.27 32.10
CA GLY A 770 -3.37 21.68 31.78
C GLY A 770 -4.77 22.19 32.16
N LYS A 771 -5.48 22.80 31.21
CA LYS A 771 -6.84 23.34 31.41
C LYS A 771 -7.93 22.27 31.63
N SER A 772 -7.65 21.01 31.29
CA SER A 772 -8.59 19.89 31.44
C SER A 772 -8.45 19.16 32.78
N PHE A 773 -7.43 19.51 33.58
CA PHE A 773 -7.12 18.90 34.86
C PHE A 773 -8.23 19.15 35.88
N ARG A 774 -8.64 18.08 36.57
CA ARG A 774 -9.66 18.11 37.62
C ARG A 774 -9.57 16.91 38.54
N TYR A 775 -10.21 17.01 39.70
CA TYR A 775 -10.30 15.91 40.66
C TYR A 775 -11.64 15.20 40.53
N ILE A 776 -11.63 13.87 40.52
CA ILE A 776 -12.82 13.03 40.43
C ILE A 776 -12.89 12.13 41.67
N ALA A 777 -14.01 12.17 42.41
CA ALA A 777 -14.24 11.33 43.58
C ALA A 777 -14.84 9.97 43.16
N ALA A 778 -14.00 8.96 42.93
CA ALA A 778 -14.48 7.63 42.52
C ALA A 778 -15.40 7.00 43.58
N HIS A 779 -15.09 7.20 44.86
CA HIS A 779 -15.92 6.71 45.97
C HIS A 779 -17.31 7.37 45.99
N GLY A 780 -17.40 8.67 45.72
CA GLY A 780 -18.66 9.40 45.61
C GLY A 780 -19.52 8.94 44.43
N ILE A 781 -18.89 8.74 43.26
CA ILE A 781 -19.58 8.18 42.07
C ILE A 781 -20.05 6.75 42.34
N SER A 782 -19.21 5.92 42.96
CA SER A 782 -19.54 4.53 43.31
C SER A 782 -20.74 4.45 44.25
N ALA A 783 -20.77 5.30 45.28
CA ALA A 783 -21.89 5.40 46.21
C ALA A 783 -23.18 5.87 45.53
N ALA A 784 -23.10 6.86 44.63
CA ALA A 784 -24.25 7.39 43.90
C ALA A 784 -24.83 6.41 42.87
N LEU A 785 -23.99 5.59 42.22
CA LEU A 785 -24.44 4.53 41.31
C LEU A 785 -25.07 3.34 42.05
N GLY A 786 -24.66 3.11 43.29
CA GLY A 786 -25.00 1.91 44.06
C GLY A 786 -24.11 0.71 43.71
N PRO A 787 -24.07 -0.30 44.60
CA PRO A 787 -23.08 -1.38 44.55
C PRO A 787 -23.18 -2.23 43.27
N GLU A 788 -24.39 -2.51 42.81
CA GLU A 788 -24.64 -3.34 41.63
C GLU A 788 -24.17 -2.66 40.35
N LYS A 789 -24.59 -1.41 40.10
CA LYS A 789 -24.19 -0.67 38.89
C LYS A 789 -22.70 -0.31 38.90
N ALA A 790 -22.13 0.01 40.06
CA ALA A 790 -20.70 0.27 40.17
C ALA A 790 -19.87 -0.97 39.78
N ARG A 791 -20.26 -2.17 40.23
CA ARG A 791 -19.60 -3.43 39.85
C ARG A 791 -19.85 -3.87 38.41
N ALA A 792 -21.00 -3.52 37.84
CA ALA A 792 -21.32 -3.79 36.43
C ALA A 792 -20.61 -2.85 35.44
N LEU A 793 -20.11 -1.70 35.91
CA LEU A 793 -19.57 -0.63 35.08
C LEU A 793 -18.38 -1.05 34.18
N PRO A 794 -17.38 -1.84 34.65
CA PRO A 794 -16.27 -2.27 33.79
C PRO A 794 -16.74 -3.10 32.59
N LEU A 795 -17.67 -4.03 32.81
CA LEU A 795 -18.21 -4.83 31.72
C LEU A 795 -19.11 -4.01 30.80
N PHE A 796 -19.92 -3.09 31.32
CA PHE A 796 -20.67 -2.14 30.49
C PHE A 796 -19.72 -1.34 29.58
N HIS A 797 -18.60 -0.88 30.15
CA HIS A 797 -17.59 -0.12 29.42
C HIS A 797 -16.93 -0.98 28.32
N ALA A 798 -16.58 -2.23 28.61
CA ALA A 798 -16.05 -3.17 27.63
C ALA A 798 -17.06 -3.48 26.52
N LEU A 799 -18.31 -3.82 26.88
CA LEU A 799 -19.37 -4.17 25.93
C LEU A 799 -19.70 -3.05 24.94
N THR A 800 -19.64 -1.80 25.41
CA THR A 800 -19.89 -0.60 24.59
C THR A 800 -18.65 -0.09 23.86
N GLY A 801 -17.50 -0.76 24.05
CA GLY A 801 -16.27 -0.57 23.30
C GLY A 801 -15.13 0.00 24.12
N CYS A 802 -13.95 -0.60 23.99
CA CYS A 802 -12.68 -0.19 24.59
C CYS A 802 -11.53 -0.57 23.64
N ASP A 803 -10.28 -0.62 24.12
CA ASP A 803 -9.13 -0.91 23.25
C ASP A 803 -9.18 -2.30 22.57
N THR A 804 -9.80 -3.27 23.24
CA THR A 804 -9.87 -4.68 22.83
C THR A 804 -11.26 -5.11 22.38
N VAL A 805 -12.27 -4.23 22.49
CA VAL A 805 -13.67 -4.55 22.17
C VAL A 805 -14.27 -3.43 21.32
N SER A 806 -15.00 -3.77 20.25
CA SER A 806 -15.54 -2.76 19.33
C SER A 806 -16.58 -1.85 19.98
N SER A 807 -16.62 -0.58 19.58
CA SER A 807 -17.83 0.23 19.80
C SER A 807 -18.87 -0.10 18.73
N PHE A 808 -20.15 0.12 19.03
CA PHE A 808 -21.22 -0.03 18.04
C PHE A 808 -21.21 1.17 17.09
N ALA A 809 -21.13 0.92 15.79
CA ALA A 809 -21.05 1.98 14.77
C ALA A 809 -22.24 2.94 14.86
N GLY A 810 -21.96 4.25 14.93
CA GLY A 810 -22.99 5.28 15.05
C GLY A 810 -23.62 5.43 16.45
N HIS A 811 -23.20 4.64 17.45
CA HIS A 811 -23.75 4.66 18.80
C HIS A 811 -22.66 4.88 19.85
N GLY A 812 -22.64 6.08 20.45
CA GLY A 812 -21.67 6.45 21.50
C GLY A 812 -22.05 5.95 22.90
N LYS A 813 -21.10 6.07 23.83
CA LYS A 813 -21.28 5.65 25.25
C LYS A 813 -22.41 6.41 25.96
N LYS A 814 -22.66 7.67 25.61
CA LYS A 814 -23.81 8.44 26.12
C LYS A 814 -25.15 7.80 25.74
N THR A 815 -25.27 7.36 24.48
CA THR A 815 -26.50 6.71 24.00
C THR A 815 -26.71 5.39 24.72
N ALA A 816 -25.66 4.60 24.87
CA ALA A 816 -25.68 3.35 25.63
C ALA A 816 -26.02 3.55 27.11
N TRP A 817 -25.45 4.58 27.74
CA TRP A 817 -25.73 4.94 29.14
C TRP A 817 -27.20 5.30 29.34
N ALA A 818 -27.76 6.12 28.44
CA ALA A 818 -29.17 6.49 28.46
C ALA A 818 -30.09 5.28 28.23
N VAL A 819 -29.67 4.27 27.47
CA VAL A 819 -30.43 3.02 27.32
C VAL A 819 -30.35 2.18 28.60
N TRP A 820 -29.16 2.05 29.22
CA TRP A 820 -29.01 1.34 30.48
C TRP A 820 -29.84 1.97 31.61
N ALA A 821 -29.95 3.30 31.63
CA ALA A 821 -30.80 4.02 32.59
C ALA A 821 -32.28 3.63 32.51
N VAL A 822 -32.78 3.26 31.33
CA VAL A 822 -34.19 2.88 31.11
C VAL A 822 -34.41 1.36 30.94
N PHE A 823 -33.34 0.56 31.03
CA PHE A 823 -33.36 -0.90 30.93
C PHE A 823 -32.54 -1.52 32.07
N PRO A 824 -33.07 -1.49 33.32
CA PRO A 824 -32.34 -1.88 34.52
C PRO A 824 -31.97 -3.38 34.58
N GLU A 825 -32.70 -4.24 33.87
CA GLU A 825 -32.43 -5.69 33.75
C GLU A 825 -31.02 -5.97 33.24
N LEU A 826 -30.45 -5.05 32.46
CA LEU A 826 -29.08 -5.12 31.99
C LEU A 826 -28.07 -5.21 33.14
N THR A 827 -28.33 -4.56 34.29
CA THR A 827 -27.40 -4.57 35.43
C THR A 827 -27.13 -6.00 35.91
N ASN A 828 -28.17 -6.82 36.05
CA ASN A 828 -28.03 -8.22 36.49
C ASN A 828 -27.30 -9.07 35.45
N ALA A 829 -27.61 -8.89 34.17
CA ALA A 829 -26.91 -9.56 33.08
C ALA A 829 -25.42 -9.20 33.08
N LEU A 830 -25.08 -7.93 33.25
CA LEU A 830 -23.70 -7.48 33.34
C LEU A 830 -22.98 -8.03 34.57
N LEU A 831 -23.62 -8.03 35.74
CA LEU A 831 -23.02 -8.59 36.95
C LEU A 831 -22.66 -10.08 36.81
N GLN A 832 -23.54 -10.88 36.21
CA GLN A 832 -23.26 -12.30 35.98
C GLN A 832 -22.03 -12.52 35.09
N LEU A 833 -21.88 -11.69 34.05
CA LEU A 833 -20.74 -11.74 33.15
C LEU A 833 -19.45 -11.15 33.75
N SER A 834 -19.58 -10.16 34.65
CA SER A 834 -18.44 -9.61 35.39
C SER A 834 -17.78 -10.65 36.31
N CYS A 835 -18.48 -11.72 36.67
CA CYS A 835 -17.94 -12.85 37.44
C CYS A 835 -17.09 -13.82 36.59
N ALA A 836 -16.79 -13.49 35.33
CA ALA A 836 -15.96 -14.28 34.43
C ALA A 836 -16.45 -15.74 34.26
N PRO A 837 -17.71 -15.95 33.84
CA PRO A 837 -18.26 -17.29 33.70
C PRO A 837 -17.57 -18.07 32.57
N HIS A 838 -17.55 -19.41 32.66
CA HIS A 838 -16.93 -20.25 31.62
C HIS A 838 -17.64 -20.18 30.26
N ASP A 839 -18.96 -19.96 30.28
CA ASP A 839 -19.80 -19.80 29.10
C ASP A 839 -20.80 -18.67 29.34
N ILE A 840 -21.35 -18.09 28.27
CA ILE A 840 -22.33 -17.02 28.37
C ILE A 840 -23.74 -17.64 28.47
N PRO A 841 -24.47 -17.45 29.59
CA PRO A 841 -25.80 -18.02 29.74
C PRO A 841 -26.79 -17.47 28.69
N GLN A 842 -27.73 -18.31 28.26
CA GLN A 842 -28.66 -17.95 27.18
C GLN A 842 -29.58 -16.79 27.59
N GLU A 843 -30.08 -16.78 28.82
CA GLU A 843 -30.90 -15.70 29.37
C GLU A 843 -30.16 -14.36 29.41
N VAL A 844 -28.85 -14.41 29.67
CA VAL A 844 -27.98 -13.23 29.63
C VAL A 844 -27.80 -12.75 28.20
N MET A 845 -27.53 -13.64 27.24
CA MET A 845 -27.43 -13.27 25.83
C MET A 845 -28.71 -12.63 25.29
N ILE A 846 -29.90 -13.12 25.71
CA ILE A 846 -31.20 -12.52 25.34
C ILE A 846 -31.29 -11.08 25.88
N THR A 847 -30.88 -10.87 27.13
CA THR A 847 -30.89 -9.55 27.76
C THR A 847 -29.92 -8.58 27.07
N ILE A 848 -28.71 -9.05 26.71
CA ILE A 848 -27.72 -8.26 25.98
C ILE A 848 -28.20 -7.95 24.55
N ALA A 849 -28.80 -8.92 23.86
CA ALA A 849 -29.40 -8.71 22.54
C ALA A 849 -30.52 -7.66 22.61
N ARG A 850 -31.38 -7.72 23.64
CA ARG A 850 -32.42 -6.72 23.88
C ARG A 850 -31.83 -5.32 24.10
N PHE A 851 -30.77 -5.20 24.89
CA PHE A 851 -30.04 -3.95 25.08
C PHE A 851 -29.50 -3.39 23.75
N VAL A 852 -28.89 -4.22 22.91
CA VAL A 852 -28.38 -3.79 21.59
C VAL A 852 -29.53 -3.37 20.68
N ILE A 853 -30.66 -4.07 20.68
CA ILE A 853 -31.84 -3.65 19.90
C ILE A 853 -32.29 -2.25 20.33
N LEU A 854 -32.40 -1.98 21.63
CA LEU A 854 -32.78 -0.67 22.18
C LEU A 854 -31.74 0.41 21.91
N LEU A 855 -30.46 0.04 21.75
CA LEU A 855 -29.40 0.96 21.35
C LEU A 855 -29.63 1.50 19.93
N TYR A 856 -30.06 0.64 19.00
CA TYR A 856 -30.32 1.01 17.61
C TYR A 856 -31.72 1.62 17.41
N ASP A 857 -32.72 1.15 18.15
CA ASP A 857 -34.10 1.65 18.15
C ASP A 857 -34.76 1.47 19.53
N ARG A 858 -34.81 2.56 20.30
CA ARG A 858 -35.42 2.61 21.64
C ARG A 858 -36.91 2.26 21.66
N THR A 859 -37.59 2.34 20.52
CA THR A 859 -39.03 2.05 20.40
C THR A 859 -39.31 0.63 19.92
N SER A 860 -38.27 -0.16 19.65
CA SER A 860 -38.40 -1.49 19.09
C SER A 860 -39.10 -2.45 20.06
N THR A 861 -40.10 -3.16 19.56
CA THR A 861 -40.79 -4.26 20.26
C THR A 861 -40.15 -5.63 20.00
N SER A 862 -39.16 -5.71 19.10
CA SER A 862 -38.50 -6.99 18.77
C SER A 862 -37.62 -7.49 19.92
N THR A 863 -37.74 -8.76 20.28
CA THR A 863 -36.86 -9.43 21.25
C THR A 863 -35.66 -10.10 20.59
N GLU A 864 -35.78 -10.46 19.31
CA GLU A 864 -34.71 -11.08 18.51
C GLU A 864 -33.98 -10.05 17.65
N ILE A 865 -32.64 -10.09 17.69
CA ILE A 865 -31.80 -9.09 17.04
C ILE A 865 -31.84 -9.20 15.51
N ASP A 866 -31.89 -10.41 14.94
CA ASP A 866 -31.96 -10.61 13.49
C ASP A 866 -33.32 -10.12 12.92
N GLN A 867 -34.41 -10.31 13.67
CA GLN A 867 -35.71 -9.73 13.33
C GLN A 867 -35.70 -8.19 13.42
N ALA A 868 -35.06 -7.63 14.46
CA ALA A 868 -34.89 -6.19 14.60
C ALA A 868 -34.03 -5.62 13.44
N ARG A 869 -32.98 -6.34 13.05
CA ARG A 869 -32.11 -6.01 11.92
C ARG A 869 -32.90 -5.94 10.61
N LYS A 870 -33.73 -6.96 10.31
CA LYS A 870 -34.65 -6.98 9.16
C LYS A 870 -35.59 -5.77 9.18
N LYS A 871 -36.24 -5.48 10.31
CA LYS A 871 -37.16 -4.33 10.46
C LYS A 871 -36.47 -2.97 10.34
N LEU A 872 -35.23 -2.84 10.82
CA LEU A 872 -34.48 -1.58 10.73
C LEU A 872 -33.93 -1.34 9.33
N PHE A 873 -33.58 -2.41 8.61
CA PHE A 873 -33.15 -2.32 7.22
C PHE A 873 -34.22 -1.73 6.31
N THR A 874 -35.50 -2.06 6.52
CA THR A 874 -36.60 -1.48 5.72
C THR A 874 -36.82 0.02 5.99
N LYS A 875 -36.32 0.53 7.12
CA LYS A 875 -36.47 1.93 7.54
C LYS A 875 -35.20 2.77 7.35
N ARG A 876 -34.04 2.16 7.06
CA ARG A 876 -32.74 2.83 7.03
C ARG A 876 -31.93 2.42 5.80
N HIS A 877 -31.28 3.40 5.16
CA HIS A 877 -30.55 3.19 3.90
C HIS A 877 -29.08 2.75 4.06
N ASN A 878 -28.58 2.58 5.29
CA ASN A 878 -27.16 2.26 5.56
C ASN A 878 -27.01 1.01 6.46
N VAL A 879 -26.20 0.04 6.01
CA VAL A 879 -25.92 -1.22 6.73
C VAL A 879 -25.16 -1.01 8.05
N GLN A 880 -24.46 0.12 8.22
CA GLN A 880 -23.85 0.48 9.52
C GLN A 880 -24.88 0.94 10.55
N SER A 881 -26.10 1.26 10.12
CA SER A 881 -27.17 1.79 10.99
C SER A 881 -28.16 0.73 11.47
N ILE A 882 -27.85 -0.55 11.25
CA ILE A 882 -28.57 -1.72 11.74
C ILE A 882 -27.69 -2.53 12.70
N PRO A 883 -28.26 -3.21 13.71
CA PRO A 883 -27.49 -3.97 14.70
C PRO A 883 -26.76 -5.16 14.06
N PRO A 884 -25.66 -5.67 14.66
CA PRO A 884 -25.00 -6.90 14.19
C PRO A 884 -25.94 -8.11 14.23
N THR A 885 -25.61 -9.18 13.51
CA THR A 885 -26.35 -10.44 13.61
C THR A 885 -26.18 -11.08 15.00
N GLN A 886 -27.08 -12.00 15.37
CA GLN A 886 -26.99 -12.74 16.63
C GLN A 886 -25.63 -13.45 16.78
N ALA A 887 -25.14 -14.09 15.71
CA ALA A 887 -23.84 -14.77 15.71
C ALA A 887 -22.67 -13.80 15.90
N ALA A 888 -22.70 -12.64 15.26
CA ALA A 888 -21.66 -11.63 15.43
C ALA A 888 -21.70 -10.97 16.82
N LEU A 889 -22.91 -10.78 17.36
CA LEU A 889 -23.08 -10.27 18.73
C LEU A 889 -22.55 -11.25 19.76
N GLN A 890 -22.74 -12.57 19.60
CA GLN A 890 -22.18 -13.56 20.53
C GLN A 890 -20.66 -13.45 20.64
N GLU A 891 -19.94 -13.37 19.52
CA GLU A 891 -18.48 -13.21 19.54
C GLU A 891 -18.04 -11.85 20.10
N HIS A 892 -18.86 -10.80 19.90
CA HIS A 892 -18.65 -9.50 20.53
C HIS A 892 -18.78 -9.55 22.05
N VAL A 893 -19.82 -10.22 22.57
CA VAL A 893 -20.03 -10.41 24.00
C VAL A 893 -18.91 -11.24 24.60
N LYS A 894 -18.43 -12.28 23.91
CA LYS A 894 -17.25 -13.04 24.37
C LYS A 894 -16.02 -12.15 24.56
N ARG A 895 -15.71 -11.28 23.59
CA ARG A 895 -14.62 -10.30 23.74
C ARG A 895 -14.86 -9.35 24.92
N ALA A 896 -16.10 -8.90 25.11
CA ALA A 896 -16.48 -8.05 26.23
C ALA A 896 -16.30 -8.75 27.59
N VAL A 897 -16.67 -10.03 27.70
CA VAL A 897 -16.49 -10.86 28.91
C VAL A 897 -15.01 -11.11 29.18
N TYR A 898 -14.21 -11.35 28.13
CA TYR A 898 -12.76 -11.47 28.27
C TYR A 898 -12.16 -10.22 28.92
N GLN A 899 -12.47 -9.04 28.39
CA GLN A 899 -11.93 -7.79 28.94
C GLN A 899 -12.58 -7.41 30.29
N GLY A 900 -13.90 -7.37 30.35
CA GLY A 900 -14.66 -6.87 31.50
C GLY A 900 -14.75 -7.84 32.67
N GLY A 901 -14.83 -9.14 32.40
CA GLY A 901 -14.90 -10.21 33.40
C GLY A 901 -13.53 -10.74 33.78
N TYR A 902 -12.78 -11.31 32.83
CA TYR A 902 -11.50 -11.97 33.15
C TYR A 902 -10.37 -10.98 33.47
N VAL A 903 -10.19 -9.92 32.67
CA VAL A 903 -9.10 -8.95 32.87
C VAL A 903 -9.47 -7.93 33.96
N TRP A 904 -10.57 -7.20 33.78
CA TRP A 904 -10.97 -6.13 34.70
C TRP A 904 -11.72 -6.64 35.93
N GLY A 905 -12.54 -7.69 35.82
CA GLY A 905 -13.25 -8.26 36.98
C GLY A 905 -12.32 -8.84 38.05
N GLN A 906 -11.10 -9.22 37.66
CA GLN A 906 -10.04 -9.70 38.56
C GLN A 906 -8.98 -8.62 38.87
N MET A 907 -9.31 -7.33 38.74
CA MET A 907 -8.32 -6.23 38.92
C MET A 907 -7.67 -6.17 40.32
N LEU A 908 -8.25 -6.80 41.35
CA LEU A 908 -7.68 -6.87 42.70
C LEU A 908 -6.94 -8.20 42.98
N VAL A 909 -6.76 -9.05 41.97
CA VAL A 909 -5.98 -10.29 42.04
C VAL A 909 -4.63 -10.04 41.36
N SER A 910 -3.51 -10.28 42.03
CA SER A 910 -2.18 -9.97 41.50
C SER A 910 -1.81 -10.81 40.28
N THR A 911 -2.19 -12.09 40.27
CA THR A 911 -1.94 -13.05 39.18
C THR A 911 -3.24 -13.69 38.67
N PRO A 912 -4.08 -12.97 37.91
CA PRO A 912 -5.34 -13.51 37.41
C PRO A 912 -5.09 -14.63 36.39
N GLU A 913 -5.89 -15.69 36.46
CA GLU A 913 -5.92 -16.73 35.44
C GLU A 913 -6.79 -16.27 34.27
N LEU A 914 -6.18 -16.17 33.09
CA LEU A 914 -6.85 -15.74 31.87
C LEU A 914 -7.05 -16.93 30.92
N PRO A 915 -8.27 -17.15 30.40
CA PRO A 915 -8.51 -18.19 29.40
C PRO A 915 -7.82 -17.84 28.07
N SER A 916 -7.76 -18.81 27.16
CA SER A 916 -7.26 -18.55 25.80
C SER A 916 -8.16 -17.52 25.09
N PRO A 917 -7.62 -16.42 24.54
CA PRO A 917 -8.41 -15.47 23.77
C PRO A 917 -9.15 -16.11 22.59
N CYS A 918 -8.61 -17.20 22.04
CA CYS A 918 -9.23 -17.91 20.91
C CYS A 918 -10.61 -18.50 21.24
N ASN A 919 -10.87 -18.80 22.51
CA ASN A 919 -12.17 -19.28 22.97
C ASN A 919 -13.15 -18.12 23.23
N TRP A 920 -12.65 -16.89 23.23
CA TRP A 920 -13.36 -15.68 23.65
C TRP A 920 -13.42 -14.62 22.55
N GLY A 921 -13.72 -15.04 21.33
CA GLY A 921 -14.01 -14.13 20.20
C GLY A 921 -12.77 -13.56 19.50
N TRP A 922 -11.63 -14.22 19.63
CA TRP A 922 -10.39 -13.92 18.88
C TRP A 922 -9.94 -15.12 18.06
N SER A 923 -9.08 -14.88 17.06
CA SER A 923 -8.37 -15.90 16.29
C SER A 923 -6.89 -15.54 16.20
N LYS A 924 -6.00 -16.53 16.19
CA LYS A 924 -4.55 -16.32 16.06
C LYS A 924 -4.10 -16.60 14.62
N ALA A 925 -3.51 -15.59 13.96
CA ALA A 925 -2.97 -15.68 12.60
C ALA A 925 -1.57 -15.03 12.56
N GLU A 926 -0.58 -15.71 11.98
CA GLU A 926 0.80 -15.21 11.82
C GLU A 926 1.47 -14.68 13.12
N GLY A 927 1.07 -15.20 14.29
CA GLY A 927 1.57 -14.76 15.60
C GLY A 927 0.83 -13.58 16.23
N HIS A 928 -0.17 -13.01 15.55
CA HIS A 928 -1.01 -11.92 16.06
C HIS A 928 -2.46 -12.36 16.30
N TYR A 929 -3.15 -11.67 17.20
CA TYR A 929 -4.58 -11.87 17.43
C TYR A 929 -5.43 -10.92 16.60
N GLU A 930 -6.45 -11.49 15.94
CA GLU A 930 -7.45 -10.77 15.15
C GLU A 930 -8.86 -11.11 15.66
N PRO A 931 -9.84 -10.18 15.54
CA PRO A 931 -11.20 -10.46 16.01
C PRO A 931 -11.84 -11.59 15.21
N PHE A 932 -12.34 -12.61 15.90
CA PHE A 932 -13.19 -13.62 15.28
C PHE A 932 -14.63 -13.07 15.22
N TRP A 933 -15.08 -12.72 14.02
CA TRP A 933 -16.28 -11.89 13.86
C TRP A 933 -17.60 -12.64 13.97
N THR A 934 -17.68 -13.85 13.42
CA THR A 934 -18.91 -14.66 13.40
C THR A 934 -18.55 -16.10 13.04
N CYS A 935 -19.32 -17.06 13.54
CA CYS A 935 -19.22 -18.47 13.17
C CYS A 935 -19.99 -18.82 11.88
N LEU A 936 -20.80 -17.89 11.36
CA LEU A 936 -21.60 -18.08 10.15
C LEU A 936 -20.87 -17.53 8.92
N LEU A 937 -21.05 -18.19 7.78
CA LEU A 937 -20.60 -17.69 6.48
C LEU A 937 -21.30 -16.36 6.13
N ASP A 938 -20.67 -15.55 5.29
CA ASP A 938 -21.30 -14.34 4.75
C ASP A 938 -22.53 -14.68 3.90
N ALA A 939 -23.45 -13.72 3.79
CA ALA A 939 -24.72 -13.90 3.08
C ALA A 939 -24.52 -14.24 1.59
N GLY A 940 -23.40 -13.82 0.98
CA GLY A 940 -23.05 -14.15 -0.40
C GLY A 940 -22.72 -15.63 -0.61
N GLN A 941 -22.23 -16.30 0.42
CA GLN A 941 -21.84 -17.71 0.42
C GLN A 941 -22.93 -18.64 0.98
N SER A 942 -23.77 -18.17 1.89
CA SER A 942 -24.81 -18.98 2.55
C SER A 942 -26.20 -18.88 1.91
N SER A 943 -26.53 -17.77 1.24
CA SER A 943 -27.88 -17.57 0.69
C SER A 943 -28.11 -18.40 -0.57
N PHE A 944 -29.01 -19.38 -0.46
CA PHE A 944 -29.50 -20.19 -1.58
C PHE A 944 -30.14 -19.34 -2.68
N GLU A 945 -30.71 -18.19 -2.31
CA GLU A 945 -31.34 -17.22 -3.20
C GLU A 945 -30.33 -16.64 -4.20
N LEU A 946 -29.07 -16.47 -3.81
CA LEU A 946 -28.00 -15.92 -4.67
C LEU A 946 -27.38 -16.96 -5.63
N VAL A 947 -27.82 -18.22 -5.56
CA VAL A 947 -27.34 -19.29 -6.44
C VAL A 947 -27.77 -19.03 -7.89
N SER A 948 -26.80 -18.77 -8.76
CA SER A 948 -27.01 -18.62 -10.20
C SER A 948 -26.36 -19.75 -10.99
N CYS A 949 -27.01 -20.17 -12.07
CA CYS A 949 -26.44 -21.13 -13.01
C CYS A 949 -25.71 -20.41 -14.15
N ARG A 950 -24.74 -21.11 -14.75
CA ARG A 950 -24.06 -20.68 -15.99
C ARG A 950 -24.55 -21.42 -17.24
N CYS A 951 -25.75 -22.00 -17.19
CA CYS A 951 -26.31 -22.79 -18.28
C CYS A 951 -26.65 -21.88 -19.47
N LYS A 952 -26.10 -22.19 -20.65
CA LYS A 952 -26.31 -21.42 -21.89
C LYS A 952 -27.46 -21.94 -22.77
N LYS A 953 -27.88 -23.20 -22.57
CA LYS A 953 -28.97 -23.85 -23.33
C LYS A 953 -29.69 -24.87 -22.44
N GLY A 954 -30.86 -24.50 -21.91
CA GLY A 954 -31.74 -25.38 -21.12
C GLY A 954 -31.17 -25.85 -19.77
N CYS A 955 -31.87 -25.60 -18.66
CA CYS A 955 -31.44 -26.05 -17.33
C CYS A 955 -31.87 -27.50 -17.06
N VAL A 956 -30.96 -28.45 -17.34
CA VAL A 956 -31.13 -29.88 -17.05
C VAL A 956 -30.52 -30.28 -15.70
N LYS A 957 -30.53 -31.58 -15.33
CA LYS A 957 -30.07 -32.12 -14.02
C LYS A 957 -28.67 -31.67 -13.56
N GLN A 958 -27.80 -31.20 -14.47
CA GLN A 958 -26.47 -30.68 -14.11
C GLN A 958 -26.45 -29.19 -13.72
N CYS A 959 -27.54 -28.45 -13.93
CA CYS A 959 -27.68 -27.04 -13.57
C CYS A 959 -27.56 -26.85 -12.04
N LYS A 960 -26.75 -25.86 -11.61
CA LYS A 960 -26.57 -25.54 -10.20
C LYS A 960 -27.90 -25.19 -9.50
N CYS A 961 -28.80 -24.47 -10.17
CA CYS A 961 -30.13 -24.16 -9.64
C CYS A 961 -31.00 -25.41 -9.51
N LYS A 962 -31.10 -26.24 -10.56
CA LYS A 962 -31.89 -27.48 -10.50
C LYS A 962 -31.31 -28.52 -9.54
N LYS A 963 -29.98 -28.61 -9.37
CA LYS A 963 -29.33 -29.43 -8.33
C LYS A 963 -29.68 -28.97 -6.92
N ALA A 964 -29.84 -27.67 -6.72
CA ALA A 964 -30.28 -27.10 -5.46
C ALA A 964 -31.82 -27.08 -5.31
N ALA A 965 -32.57 -27.69 -6.25
CA ALA A 965 -34.03 -27.66 -6.32
C ALA A 965 -34.63 -26.23 -6.36
N LEU A 966 -33.94 -25.30 -7.03
CA LEU A 966 -34.35 -23.90 -7.18
C LEU A 966 -34.69 -23.56 -8.64
N ASP A 967 -35.67 -22.67 -8.82
CA ASP A 967 -35.99 -22.06 -10.12
C ASP A 967 -34.89 -21.12 -10.59
N CYS A 968 -34.71 -20.93 -11.89
CA CYS A 968 -33.70 -19.99 -12.37
C CYS A 968 -34.22 -18.56 -12.25
N THR A 969 -33.34 -17.64 -11.85
CA THR A 969 -33.64 -16.21 -11.72
C THR A 969 -32.96 -15.43 -12.84
N ALA A 970 -33.27 -14.15 -13.00
CA ALA A 970 -32.56 -13.26 -13.93
C ALA A 970 -31.06 -13.07 -13.58
N LEU A 971 -30.61 -13.54 -12.41
CA LEU A 971 -29.17 -13.64 -12.09
C LEU A 971 -28.46 -14.80 -12.79
N CYS A 972 -29.22 -15.76 -13.32
CA CYS A 972 -28.69 -16.90 -14.05
C CYS A 972 -28.35 -16.49 -15.49
N PHE A 973 -27.37 -17.17 -16.08
CA PHE A 973 -27.04 -16.97 -17.50
C PHE A 973 -28.16 -17.40 -18.45
N CYS A 974 -29.13 -18.18 -17.97
CA CYS A 974 -30.35 -18.48 -18.73
C CYS A 974 -31.46 -17.44 -18.52
N GLU A 975 -31.22 -16.39 -17.73
CA GLU A 975 -32.14 -15.26 -17.50
C GLU A 975 -33.53 -15.65 -16.96
N GLY A 976 -33.63 -16.81 -16.30
CA GLY A 976 -34.91 -17.34 -15.83
C GLY A 976 -35.74 -18.03 -16.91
N ASN A 977 -35.23 -18.20 -18.14
CA ASN A 977 -35.90 -18.89 -19.25
C ASN A 977 -35.80 -20.43 -19.12
N CYS A 978 -36.05 -20.93 -17.91
CA CYS A 978 -35.77 -22.27 -17.38
C CYS A 978 -36.68 -22.57 -16.17
#